data_AF-A0A371DLB2-F1
#
_entry.id   AF-A0A371DLB2-F1
#
_cell.length_a   1.000
_cell.length_b   1.000
_cell.length_c   1.000
_cell.angle_alpha   90.00
_cell.angle_beta   90.00
_cell.angle_gamma   90.00
#
_symmetry.space_group_name_H-M   'P 1'
#
loop_
_entity.id
_entity.type
_entity.pdbx_description
1 polymer ?
#
loop_
_entity_poly.entity_id
_entity_poly.type
_entity_poly.pdbx_seq_one_letter_code
_entity_poly.pdbx_strand_id
1 'polypeptide(L)'
;MDRLCDEILQLILNELNDPAAFSMLSKRNHEFTKDPYVRAVYFLTRYGRIQALYWALGRGKLLSERMLDILLGSGAHLSRYLVQLAMHHYFRTQVTFIKARWVRTLTFPVFAHFLSIAARMYGNIPAGKNEDDGSILNLYLKQTRFPTEYRAASWEQVRDVVEKYKFIPFSDKDPMMAQFPLVLAIEPRLLPYARLNGFSMDRKYRNFVFRRMFEKPAMMFEARTVEIMKNVRELSRLDPDMFLSRTVAAEICMEAKTNEPAYTALKRLDKEGVLRFELSSVLFHNTRSVTAVHTGEVLRMLHKDFRSEDPAIRLVLLFTIFFASPCLVPVPLDQTCKTSAALERYVITCSNKIDDLNLGPLTRKDLTDILLSKFVPERFVGILEYARSVMELDHREMRGVLTDVALGCLEVGCKGKMLAKLVDTYDWLEDIVAAHIVKKYQIQVEDLPPAEDEAACKAYTAPLCADILMRRGLPLTFEEAAAGPSAPAAVPAPAQAQDPAAMQVDDAAPPDGSAEEPVDGAEDDGDEDESADEHETVAEAEEDLGAIGQDTLSSMIRKDEMVPARRRRYQVHYYIHQDNLGNSPYPSEYTQIGKWLQEHYGQHSAVAAVVRLHAVINQNSEIVNPHSHILQRPPSVRVPAPTTLKHFKLLARLGRAPSIWLYDDIENGMEFYFSEEDYLTAEELSGASHSKLFLSKTRRARQAVKSEASPTPGPSTAGPSRLAESSSSSASGSGSSIKRPRRSVASSVKSYVVPDSDDEDLSVESESESERRSAKRKAETNMQRWIKQLDILLKEEQRKYTERKRRVHASTPPGVKVKVLKTEFHKSLAFNLPRLRRIDRDKREKLYGADVPDGGYSESDEDEYQDRTARSKRRKVEF
;
A
#
# COMPACT_ATOMS: atom_id res chain seq x y z
N MET A 1 25.93 34.06 -0.61
CA MET A 1 25.85 34.11 -2.07
C MET A 1 27.08 34.72 -2.70
N ASP A 2 27.42 35.99 -2.40
CA ASP A 2 28.33 36.81 -3.23
C ASP A 2 29.82 36.40 -3.25
N ARG A 3 30.21 35.35 -2.50
CA ARG A 3 31.54 34.71 -2.53
C ARG A 3 31.60 33.42 -3.36
N LEU A 4 30.48 32.94 -3.89
CA LEU A 4 30.45 31.76 -4.77
C LEU A 4 31.01 32.12 -6.15
N CYS A 5 31.51 31.14 -6.90
CA CYS A 5 31.85 31.31 -8.32
C CYS A 5 30.60 31.16 -9.20
N ASP A 6 30.66 31.67 -10.43
CA ASP A 6 29.49 31.79 -11.31
C ASP A 6 28.95 30.42 -11.77
N GLU A 7 29.79 29.38 -11.78
CA GLU A 7 29.39 28.00 -12.04
C GLU A 7 28.47 27.46 -10.93
N ILE A 8 28.76 27.78 -9.67
CA ILE A 8 27.90 27.40 -8.53
C ILE A 8 26.60 28.24 -8.54
N LEU A 9 26.68 29.51 -8.96
CA LEU A 9 25.48 30.33 -9.16
C LEU A 9 24.60 29.79 -10.30
N GLN A 10 25.17 29.24 -11.38
CA GLN A 10 24.44 28.57 -12.45
C GLN A 10 23.75 27.29 -11.95
N LEU A 11 24.47 26.45 -11.18
CA LEU A 11 23.90 25.23 -10.60
C LEU A 11 22.70 25.58 -9.71
N ILE A 12 22.85 26.54 -8.80
CA ILE A 12 21.74 27.00 -7.95
C ILE A 12 20.59 27.57 -8.78
N LEU A 13 20.87 28.32 -9.85
CA LEU A 13 19.84 28.91 -10.72
C LEU A 13 19.01 27.83 -11.45
N ASN A 14 19.63 26.73 -11.89
CA ASN A 14 18.97 25.69 -12.67
C ASN A 14 17.88 24.94 -11.87
N GLU A 15 18.13 24.69 -10.58
CA GLU A 15 17.19 23.98 -9.69
C GLU A 15 15.92 24.79 -9.37
N LEU A 16 15.95 26.12 -9.52
CA LEU A 16 14.84 26.99 -9.11
C LEU A 16 13.63 26.93 -10.05
N ASN A 17 12.45 26.73 -9.47
CA ASN A 17 11.16 26.74 -10.18
C ASN A 17 10.82 28.14 -10.74
N ASP A 18 11.14 29.20 -9.98
CA ASP A 18 11.15 30.58 -10.46
C ASP A 18 12.48 31.29 -10.10
N PRO A 19 13.31 31.66 -11.09
CA PRO A 19 14.55 32.39 -10.86
C PRO A 19 14.35 33.88 -10.53
N ALA A 20 13.13 34.42 -10.60
CA ALA A 20 12.88 35.84 -10.33
C ALA A 20 13.33 36.27 -8.92
N ALA A 21 12.98 35.50 -7.89
CA ALA A 21 13.40 35.75 -6.51
C ALA A 21 14.93 35.78 -6.36
N PHE A 22 15.63 34.81 -6.98
CA PHE A 22 17.11 34.73 -6.95
C PHE A 22 17.78 35.95 -7.58
N SER A 23 17.18 36.51 -8.65
CA SER A 23 17.67 37.73 -9.31
C SER A 23 17.56 38.98 -8.44
N MET A 24 16.71 38.98 -7.41
CA MET A 24 16.51 40.11 -6.50
C MET A 24 17.41 40.05 -5.25
N LEU A 25 18.08 38.93 -4.97
CA LEU A 25 18.87 38.73 -3.75
C LEU A 25 20.12 39.63 -3.66
N SER A 26 20.78 39.92 -4.79
CA SER A 26 21.90 40.86 -4.84
C SER A 26 22.12 41.43 -6.24
N LYS A 27 22.85 42.55 -6.34
CA LYS A 27 23.19 43.18 -7.62
C LYS A 27 23.99 42.23 -8.54
N ARG A 28 24.89 41.42 -7.96
CA ARG A 28 25.65 40.42 -8.71
C ARG A 28 24.73 39.34 -9.29
N ASN A 29 23.78 38.83 -8.50
CA ASN A 29 22.78 37.88 -9.01
C ASN A 29 21.90 38.50 -10.12
N HIS A 30 21.54 39.78 -9.99
CA HIS A 30 20.75 40.51 -10.99
C HIS A 30 21.50 40.74 -12.31
N GLU A 31 22.82 40.90 -12.26
CA GLU A 31 23.69 41.04 -13.44
C GLU A 31 23.97 39.67 -14.07
N PHE A 32 24.30 38.65 -13.26
CA PHE A 32 24.47 37.26 -13.70
C PHE A 32 23.23 36.72 -14.43
N THR A 33 22.02 36.89 -13.86
CA THR A 33 20.75 36.47 -14.48
C THR A 33 20.29 37.32 -15.68
N LYS A 34 21.08 38.32 -16.13
CA LYS A 34 20.85 39.03 -17.39
C LYS A 34 21.60 38.45 -18.57
N ASP A 35 22.64 37.66 -18.37
CA ASP A 35 23.41 37.08 -19.48
C ASP A 35 22.53 36.14 -20.33
N PRO A 36 22.41 36.37 -21.66
CA PRO A 36 21.78 35.45 -22.60
C PRO A 36 22.29 34.00 -22.50
N TYR A 37 23.56 33.78 -22.16
CA TYR A 37 24.14 32.46 -21.98
C TYR A 37 23.61 31.77 -20.71
N VAL A 38 23.68 32.43 -19.56
CA VAL A 38 23.15 31.94 -18.27
C VAL A 38 21.66 31.57 -18.39
N ARG A 39 20.88 32.38 -19.11
CA ARG A 39 19.47 32.11 -19.41
C ARG A 39 19.28 30.92 -20.35
N ALA A 40 20.08 30.80 -21.40
CA ALA A 40 19.99 29.68 -22.33
C ALA A 40 20.34 28.34 -21.64
N VAL A 41 21.39 28.34 -20.80
CA VAL A 41 21.76 27.18 -19.98
C VAL A 41 20.64 26.81 -19.01
N TYR A 42 20.03 27.76 -18.32
CA TYR A 42 18.87 27.51 -17.44
C TYR A 42 17.75 26.74 -18.15
N PHE A 43 17.30 27.20 -19.34
CA PHE A 43 16.23 26.50 -20.07
C PHE A 43 16.67 25.13 -20.59
N LEU A 44 17.94 24.98 -21.00
CA LEU A 44 18.49 23.71 -21.51
C LEU A 44 18.69 22.66 -20.42
N THR A 45 19.18 23.04 -19.24
CA THR A 45 19.35 22.11 -18.11
C THR A 45 18.00 21.75 -17.51
N ARG A 46 17.11 22.72 -17.28
CA ARG A 46 15.85 22.49 -16.56
C ARG A 46 14.79 21.74 -17.37
N TYR A 47 14.69 22.00 -18.68
CA TYR A 47 13.62 21.45 -19.53
C TYR A 47 14.12 20.49 -20.63
N GLY A 48 15.44 20.25 -20.68
CA GLY A 48 16.08 19.44 -21.72
C GLY A 48 16.01 20.06 -23.11
N ARG A 49 16.75 19.47 -24.05
CA ARG A 49 16.89 20.00 -25.42
C ARG A 49 15.56 20.14 -26.17
N ILE A 50 14.60 19.25 -25.92
CA ILE A 50 13.31 19.22 -26.63
C ILE A 50 12.39 20.37 -26.19
N GLN A 51 12.19 20.58 -24.88
CA GLN A 51 11.22 21.56 -24.41
C GLN A 51 11.82 22.97 -24.17
N ALA A 52 13.16 23.11 -24.08
CA ALA A 52 13.82 24.38 -23.77
C ALA A 52 13.33 25.57 -24.62
N LEU A 53 13.19 25.38 -25.94
CA LEU A 53 12.68 26.42 -26.84
C LEU A 53 11.20 26.74 -26.59
N TYR A 54 10.35 25.75 -26.33
CA TYR A 54 8.94 25.96 -26.00
C TYR A 54 8.77 26.82 -24.73
N TRP A 55 9.51 26.51 -23.67
CA TRP A 55 9.45 27.27 -22.41
C TRP A 55 10.09 28.67 -22.53
N ALA A 56 11.20 28.80 -23.25
CA ALA A 56 11.84 30.10 -23.51
C ALA A 56 10.93 31.04 -24.32
N LEU A 57 10.27 30.53 -25.36
CA LEU A 57 9.26 31.26 -26.14
C LEU A 57 8.05 31.70 -25.30
N GLY A 58 7.78 31.03 -24.18
CA GLY A 58 6.74 31.40 -23.23
C GLY A 58 7.09 32.53 -22.26
N ARG A 59 8.37 32.84 -22.09
CA ARG A 59 8.86 33.89 -21.19
C ARG A 59 9.43 35.07 -22.01
N GLY A 60 8.67 35.59 -22.96
CA GLY A 60 9.15 36.51 -24.00
C GLY A 60 9.79 37.83 -23.53
N LYS A 61 9.54 38.27 -22.27
CA LYS A 61 10.28 39.39 -21.63
C LYS A 61 11.76 39.08 -21.38
N LEU A 62 12.16 37.80 -21.32
CA LEU A 62 13.52 37.34 -21.05
C LEU A 62 14.30 36.99 -22.31
N LEU A 63 13.60 36.72 -23.42
CA LEU A 63 14.17 36.21 -24.66
C LEU A 63 14.70 37.35 -25.53
N SER A 64 15.89 37.15 -26.09
CA SER A 64 16.53 38.05 -27.06
C SER A 64 17.01 37.28 -28.28
N GLU A 65 17.30 37.99 -29.37
CA GLU A 65 17.87 37.41 -30.60
C GLU A 65 19.14 36.60 -30.30
N ARG A 66 20.04 37.18 -29.49
CA ARG A 66 21.27 36.50 -29.04
C ARG A 66 21.01 35.27 -28.17
N MET A 67 19.94 35.27 -27.36
CA MET A 67 19.57 34.11 -26.54
C MET A 67 18.98 32.98 -27.40
N LEU A 68 18.22 33.30 -28.45
CA LEU A 68 17.77 32.32 -29.45
C LEU A 68 18.96 31.65 -30.16
N ASP A 69 19.93 32.45 -30.61
CA ASP A 69 21.14 31.95 -31.26
C ASP A 69 21.94 31.01 -30.33
N ILE A 70 22.08 31.35 -29.05
CA ILE A 70 22.78 30.52 -28.07
C ILE A 70 21.99 29.23 -27.78
N LEU A 71 20.68 29.29 -27.55
CA LEU A 71 19.84 28.10 -27.33
C LEU A 71 20.01 27.08 -28.47
N LEU A 72 19.88 27.54 -29.71
CA LEU A 72 20.03 26.72 -30.91
C LEU A 72 21.47 26.21 -31.08
N GLY A 73 22.47 27.08 -30.92
CA GLY A 73 23.89 26.71 -30.99
C GLY A 73 24.33 25.73 -29.90
N SER A 74 23.66 25.73 -28.75
CA SER A 74 23.85 24.77 -27.65
C SER A 74 22.95 23.51 -27.78
N GLY A 75 22.24 23.35 -28.90
CA GLY A 75 21.50 22.13 -29.22
C GLY A 75 20.05 22.07 -28.71
N ALA A 76 19.40 23.21 -28.46
CA ALA A 76 17.94 23.24 -28.31
C ALA A 76 17.25 22.81 -29.61
N HIS A 77 16.24 21.94 -29.49
CA HIS A 77 15.57 21.36 -30.64
C HIS A 77 14.53 22.31 -31.23
N LEU A 78 14.72 22.68 -32.49
CA LEU A 78 13.71 23.36 -33.30
C LEU A 78 13.13 22.34 -34.28
N SER A 79 11.80 22.25 -34.32
CA SER A 79 11.04 21.49 -35.32
C SER A 79 10.21 22.44 -36.16
N ARG A 80 9.92 22.11 -37.42
CA ARG A 80 8.99 22.91 -38.23
C ARG A 80 7.61 23.02 -37.56
N TYR A 81 7.16 21.94 -36.93
CA TYR A 81 5.93 21.90 -36.15
C TYR A 81 5.85 22.97 -35.04
N LEU A 82 6.92 23.14 -34.25
CA LEU A 82 7.02 24.17 -33.23
C LEU A 82 6.89 25.58 -33.85
N VAL A 83 7.49 25.80 -35.03
CA VAL A 83 7.40 27.08 -35.75
C VAL A 83 5.99 27.33 -36.28
N GLN A 84 5.35 26.33 -36.88
CA GLN A 84 3.96 26.44 -37.35
C GLN A 84 3.02 26.83 -36.21
N LEU A 85 3.11 26.15 -35.06
CA LEU A 85 2.29 26.49 -33.89
C LEU A 85 2.65 27.85 -33.27
N ALA A 86 3.92 28.26 -33.29
CA ALA A 86 4.33 29.61 -32.88
C ALA A 86 3.74 30.70 -33.80
N MET A 87 3.82 30.52 -35.13
CA MET A 87 3.17 31.40 -36.12
C MET A 87 1.67 31.48 -35.87
N HIS A 88 1.00 30.33 -35.76
CA HIS A 88 -0.44 30.27 -35.51
C HIS A 88 -0.85 30.97 -34.21
N HIS A 89 -0.10 30.78 -33.13
CA HIS A 89 -0.42 31.36 -31.83
C HIS A 89 -0.14 32.88 -31.78
N TYR A 90 0.97 33.35 -32.37
CA TYR A 90 1.34 34.78 -32.42
C TYR A 90 0.29 35.59 -33.19
N PHE A 91 -0.07 35.15 -34.39
CA PHE A 91 -1.10 35.80 -35.24
C PHE A 91 -2.55 35.46 -34.84
N ARG A 92 -2.77 34.97 -33.60
CA ARG A 92 -4.09 34.72 -32.98
C ARG A 92 -5.01 33.71 -33.71
N THR A 93 -4.46 32.86 -34.57
CA THR A 93 -5.21 31.71 -35.11
C THR A 93 -5.27 30.55 -34.08
N GLN A 94 -6.05 29.51 -34.36
CA GLN A 94 -6.38 28.47 -33.39
C GLN A 94 -5.20 27.52 -33.10
N VAL A 95 -4.65 27.60 -31.88
CA VAL A 95 -3.87 26.53 -31.25
C VAL A 95 -4.59 26.14 -29.95
N THR A 96 -5.28 25.00 -29.95
CA THR A 96 -6.33 24.69 -28.95
C THR A 96 -5.80 24.32 -27.57
N PHE A 97 -4.58 23.79 -27.47
CA PHE A 97 -3.99 23.34 -26.20
C PHE A 97 -3.16 24.42 -25.48
N ILE A 98 -2.67 25.43 -26.21
CA ILE A 98 -1.89 26.54 -25.64
C ILE A 98 -2.86 27.68 -25.25
N LYS A 99 -3.32 27.64 -23.98
CA LYS A 99 -4.19 28.68 -23.41
C LYS A 99 -3.43 29.92 -22.91
N ALA A 100 -2.17 29.74 -22.52
CA ALA A 100 -1.33 30.80 -21.94
C ALA A 100 -0.92 31.87 -22.97
N ARG A 101 -0.41 33.03 -22.51
CA ARG A 101 0.03 34.10 -23.42
C ARG A 101 1.26 33.75 -24.28
N TRP A 102 2.01 32.68 -23.94
CA TRP A 102 3.12 32.06 -24.71
C TRP A 102 3.90 33.05 -25.61
N VAL A 103 4.05 32.77 -26.91
CA VAL A 103 4.77 33.63 -27.89
C VAL A 103 4.20 35.05 -28.05
N ARG A 104 2.97 35.35 -27.57
CA ARG A 104 2.40 36.72 -27.64
C ARG A 104 3.06 37.68 -26.64
N THR A 105 3.98 37.18 -25.82
CA THR A 105 4.84 37.99 -24.94
C THR A 105 6.15 38.43 -25.60
N LEU A 106 6.43 37.98 -26.83
CA LEU A 106 7.62 38.34 -27.59
C LEU A 106 7.47 39.70 -28.27
N THR A 107 8.58 40.42 -28.40
CA THR A 107 8.66 41.60 -29.26
C THR A 107 8.77 41.18 -30.73
N PHE A 108 8.27 42.01 -31.63
CA PHE A 108 8.28 41.70 -33.07
C PHE A 108 9.69 41.43 -33.65
N PRO A 109 10.77 42.16 -33.27
CA PRO A 109 12.13 41.85 -33.76
C PRO A 109 12.60 40.43 -33.39
N VAL A 110 12.46 40.04 -32.12
CA VAL A 110 12.84 38.69 -31.63
C VAL A 110 12.02 37.61 -32.35
N PHE A 111 10.73 37.85 -32.58
CA PHE A 111 9.88 36.92 -33.35
C PHE A 111 10.25 36.86 -34.84
N ALA A 112 10.59 37.99 -35.47
CA ALA A 112 11.05 38.04 -36.86
C ALA A 112 12.41 37.34 -37.04
N HIS A 113 13.33 37.46 -36.08
CA HIS A 113 14.60 36.71 -36.06
C HIS A 113 14.36 35.20 -35.95
N PHE A 114 13.48 34.77 -35.04
CA PHE A 114 13.05 33.37 -34.92
C PHE A 114 12.50 32.81 -36.25
N LEU A 115 11.63 33.56 -36.94
CA LEU A 115 11.12 33.15 -38.25
C LEU A 115 12.20 33.17 -39.35
N SER A 116 13.15 34.11 -39.31
CA SER A 116 14.30 34.15 -40.24
C SER A 116 15.20 32.92 -40.10
N ILE A 117 15.45 32.47 -38.87
CA ILE A 117 16.17 31.21 -38.60
C ILE A 117 15.37 30.02 -39.16
N ALA A 118 14.08 29.94 -38.85
CA ALA A 118 13.24 28.83 -39.28
C ALA A 118 13.13 28.71 -40.81
N ALA A 119 12.96 29.84 -41.50
CA ALA A 119 12.94 29.90 -42.97
C ALA A 119 14.29 29.48 -43.58
N ARG A 120 15.41 29.79 -42.91
CA ARG A 120 16.76 29.35 -43.31
C ARG A 120 16.98 27.84 -43.12
N MET A 121 16.31 27.23 -42.16
CA MET A 121 16.38 25.79 -41.88
C MET A 121 15.44 24.95 -42.74
N TYR A 122 14.21 25.43 -43.00
CA TYR A 122 13.14 24.63 -43.61
C TYR A 122 12.63 25.16 -44.96
N GLY A 123 13.05 26.35 -45.38
CA GLY A 123 12.52 27.01 -46.57
C GLY A 123 11.09 27.49 -46.35
N ASN A 124 10.15 27.05 -47.19
CA ASN A 124 8.74 27.40 -47.05
C ASN A 124 8.09 26.63 -45.88
N ILE A 125 7.39 27.34 -45.01
CA ILE A 125 6.69 26.80 -43.84
C ILE A 125 5.19 26.93 -44.06
N PRO A 126 4.45 25.81 -44.26
CA PRO A 126 3.00 25.86 -44.44
C PRO A 126 2.30 26.48 -43.24
N ALA A 127 1.36 27.39 -43.50
CA ALA A 127 0.64 28.16 -42.48
C ALA A 127 -0.89 28.12 -42.70
N GLY A 128 -1.40 27.24 -43.55
CA GLY A 128 -2.82 26.98 -43.69
C GLY A 128 -3.37 26.17 -42.51
N LYS A 129 -4.69 26.25 -42.30
CA LYS A 129 -5.36 25.59 -41.17
C LYS A 129 -5.36 24.07 -41.38
N ASN A 130 -4.82 23.33 -40.40
CA ASN A 130 -4.61 21.88 -40.44
C ASN A 130 -3.52 21.42 -41.44
N GLU A 131 -2.68 22.33 -41.93
CA GLU A 131 -1.48 22.01 -42.74
C GLU A 131 -0.21 21.83 -41.86
N ASP A 132 -0.39 21.81 -40.55
CA ASP A 132 0.69 21.58 -39.59
C ASP A 132 1.14 20.11 -39.57
N ASP A 133 2.42 19.91 -39.28
CA ASP A 133 3.03 18.56 -39.28
C ASP A 133 2.35 17.60 -38.29
N GLY A 134 1.78 18.10 -37.18
CA GLY A 134 0.97 17.31 -36.26
C GLY A 134 -0.34 16.83 -36.88
N SER A 135 -1.06 17.70 -37.60
CA SER A 135 -2.26 17.35 -38.37
C SER A 135 -1.98 16.30 -39.45
N ILE A 136 -0.82 16.37 -40.14
CA ILE A 136 -0.41 15.36 -41.12
C ILE A 136 -0.25 13.98 -40.45
N LEU A 137 0.46 13.91 -39.33
CA LEU A 137 0.67 12.65 -38.59
C LEU A 137 -0.64 12.13 -37.95
N ASN A 138 -1.50 13.01 -37.46
CA ASN A 138 -2.83 12.69 -36.94
C ASN A 138 -3.79 12.18 -38.04
N LEU A 139 -3.68 12.70 -39.27
CA LEU A 139 -4.39 12.17 -40.43
C LEU A 139 -3.90 10.75 -40.80
N TYR A 140 -2.57 10.54 -40.85
CA TYR A 140 -1.97 9.23 -41.08
C TYR A 140 -2.44 8.20 -40.03
N LEU A 141 -2.47 8.59 -38.75
CA LEU A 141 -2.99 7.78 -37.64
C LEU A 141 -4.46 7.37 -37.82
N LYS A 142 -5.32 8.27 -38.31
CA LYS A 142 -6.73 7.95 -38.60
C LYS A 142 -6.90 7.03 -39.81
N GLN A 143 -5.95 7.02 -40.73
CA GLN A 143 -5.97 6.22 -41.97
C GLN A 143 -5.36 4.83 -41.83
N THR A 144 -4.79 4.49 -40.67
CA THR A 144 -4.33 3.14 -40.29
C THR A 144 -5.32 2.02 -40.56
N ARG A 145 -6.62 2.32 -40.42
CA ARG A 145 -7.75 1.39 -40.61
C ARG A 145 -7.92 0.94 -42.07
N PHE A 146 -7.21 1.58 -43.01
CA PHE A 146 -7.19 1.23 -44.42
C PHE A 146 -5.83 0.60 -44.81
N PRO A 147 -5.83 -0.30 -45.82
CA PRO A 147 -4.59 -0.79 -46.41
C PRO A 147 -3.71 0.37 -46.90
N THR A 148 -2.39 0.15 -46.92
CA THR A 148 -1.40 1.21 -47.22
C THR A 148 -1.65 1.94 -48.53
N GLU A 149 -2.18 1.25 -49.54
CA GLU A 149 -2.54 1.76 -50.88
C GLU A 149 -3.66 2.83 -50.86
N TYR A 150 -4.45 2.91 -49.79
CA TYR A 150 -5.57 3.84 -49.64
C TYR A 150 -5.31 4.96 -48.60
N ARG A 151 -4.07 5.11 -48.12
CA ARG A 151 -3.69 6.19 -47.19
C ARG A 151 -3.33 7.45 -47.99
N ALA A 152 -3.82 8.61 -47.55
CA ALA A 152 -3.70 9.86 -48.30
C ALA A 152 -2.37 10.59 -48.08
N ALA A 153 -1.69 10.32 -46.95
CA ALA A 153 -0.33 10.79 -46.72
C ALA A 153 0.68 9.69 -47.13
N SER A 154 1.62 10.03 -48.02
CA SER A 154 2.60 9.07 -48.54
C SER A 154 3.71 8.76 -47.52
N TRP A 155 4.41 7.65 -47.72
CA TRP A 155 5.59 7.29 -46.89
C TRP A 155 6.65 8.40 -46.91
N GLU A 156 6.92 8.97 -48.09
CA GLU A 156 7.90 10.04 -48.29
C GLU A 156 7.51 11.30 -47.53
N GLN A 157 6.22 11.67 -47.54
CA GLN A 157 5.70 12.81 -46.80
C GLN A 157 5.86 12.61 -45.28
N VAL A 158 5.51 11.44 -44.76
CA VAL A 158 5.62 11.13 -43.32
C VAL A 158 7.08 11.02 -42.88
N ARG A 159 7.95 10.42 -43.70
CA ARG A 159 9.40 10.38 -43.46
C ARG A 159 9.98 11.80 -43.42
N ASP A 160 9.71 12.64 -44.41
CA ASP A 160 10.24 14.00 -44.47
C ASP A 160 9.82 14.85 -43.26
N VAL A 161 8.61 14.67 -42.74
CA VAL A 161 8.14 15.32 -41.49
C VAL A 161 9.07 14.99 -40.31
N VAL A 162 9.42 13.73 -40.10
CA VAL A 162 10.28 13.32 -38.98
C VAL A 162 11.76 13.60 -39.28
N GLU A 163 12.27 13.14 -40.43
CA GLU A 163 13.68 13.19 -40.80
C GLU A 163 14.19 14.61 -41.10
N LYS A 164 13.48 15.33 -41.99
CA LYS A 164 13.94 16.59 -42.59
C LYS A 164 13.41 17.80 -41.83
N TYR A 165 12.13 17.80 -41.49
CA TYR A 165 11.46 18.88 -40.75
C TYR A 165 11.54 18.71 -39.22
N LYS A 166 12.26 17.68 -38.76
CA LYS A 166 12.67 17.44 -37.37
C LYS A 166 11.49 17.33 -36.41
N PHE A 167 10.39 16.71 -36.84
CA PHE A 167 9.22 16.53 -35.98
C PHE A 167 9.56 15.78 -34.69
N ILE A 168 9.21 16.41 -33.57
CA ILE A 168 9.02 15.78 -32.27
C ILE A 168 7.97 16.60 -31.50
N PRO A 169 7.10 15.97 -30.70
CA PRO A 169 6.25 16.70 -29.75
C PRO A 169 7.10 17.41 -28.69
N PHE A 170 6.70 18.61 -28.26
CA PHE A 170 7.60 19.53 -27.54
C PHE A 170 7.09 20.02 -26.17
N SER A 171 5.95 19.53 -25.69
CA SER A 171 5.39 19.86 -24.38
C SER A 171 4.38 18.80 -23.94
N ASP A 172 4.28 18.49 -22.66
CA ASP A 172 3.31 17.52 -22.10
C ASP A 172 1.84 17.95 -22.25
N LYS A 173 1.62 19.19 -22.71
CA LYS A 173 0.30 19.76 -23.04
C LYS A 173 -0.04 19.61 -24.54
N ASP A 174 0.90 19.13 -25.37
CA ASP A 174 0.76 18.83 -26.82
C ASP A 174 0.02 17.48 -27.05
N PRO A 175 -1.09 17.45 -27.82
CA PRO A 175 -1.78 16.22 -28.21
C PRO A 175 -0.88 15.18 -28.90
N MET A 176 0.19 15.61 -29.58
CA MET A 176 1.10 14.72 -30.28
C MET A 176 2.03 13.93 -29.34
N MET A 177 2.20 14.31 -28.07
CA MET A 177 2.95 13.49 -27.09
C MET A 177 2.37 12.08 -26.93
N ALA A 178 1.04 11.96 -26.90
CA ALA A 178 0.36 10.68 -26.80
C ALA A 178 0.24 9.95 -28.16
N GLN A 179 0.26 10.70 -29.26
CA GLN A 179 -0.04 10.18 -30.61
C GLN A 179 1.22 9.82 -31.41
N PHE A 180 2.35 10.49 -31.22
CA PHE A 180 3.57 10.22 -31.97
C PHE A 180 4.11 8.78 -31.78
N PRO A 181 4.11 8.17 -30.58
CA PRO A 181 4.47 6.76 -30.42
C PRO A 181 3.58 5.79 -31.21
N LEU A 182 2.32 6.15 -31.45
CA LEU A 182 1.43 5.34 -32.31
C LEU A 182 1.92 5.35 -33.76
N VAL A 183 2.43 6.48 -34.26
CA VAL A 183 3.01 6.61 -35.62
C VAL A 183 4.15 5.59 -35.79
N LEU A 184 5.02 5.49 -34.78
CA LEU A 184 6.15 4.54 -34.77
C LEU A 184 5.69 3.07 -34.72
N ALA A 185 4.53 2.77 -34.13
CA ALA A 185 3.94 1.43 -34.11
C ALA A 185 3.35 1.00 -35.46
N ILE A 186 2.95 1.96 -36.30
CA ILE A 186 2.41 1.74 -37.64
C ILE A 186 3.55 1.65 -38.67
N GLU A 187 4.56 2.50 -38.50
CA GLU A 187 5.69 2.62 -39.41
C GLU A 187 7.02 2.61 -38.62
N PRO A 188 7.53 1.41 -38.27
CA PRO A 188 8.79 1.21 -37.55
C PRO A 188 9.99 1.98 -38.12
N ARG A 189 10.03 2.20 -39.43
CA ARG A 189 11.14 2.84 -40.14
C ARG A 189 11.34 4.32 -39.78
N LEU A 190 10.42 4.91 -39.01
CA LEU A 190 10.56 6.27 -38.46
C LEU A 190 11.39 6.34 -37.18
N LEU A 191 11.56 5.22 -36.45
CA LEU A 191 12.22 5.19 -35.14
C LEU A 191 13.66 5.75 -35.15
N PRO A 192 14.54 5.46 -36.14
CA PRO A 192 15.87 6.06 -36.19
C PRO A 192 15.83 7.59 -36.30
N TYR A 193 14.94 8.14 -37.12
CA TYR A 193 14.77 9.58 -37.28
C TYR A 193 14.17 10.22 -36.02
N ALA A 194 13.25 9.54 -35.34
CA ALA A 194 12.72 9.97 -34.06
C ALA A 194 13.82 10.03 -32.98
N ARG A 195 14.65 8.98 -32.85
CA ARG A 195 15.81 8.97 -31.92
C ARG A 195 16.81 10.09 -32.23
N LEU A 196 17.07 10.38 -33.51
CA LEU A 196 17.89 11.53 -33.94
C LEU A 196 17.29 12.90 -33.59
N ASN A 197 15.96 13.00 -33.42
CA ASN A 197 15.28 14.19 -32.93
C ASN A 197 15.20 14.25 -31.38
N GLY A 198 15.80 13.28 -30.67
CA GLY A 198 15.83 13.20 -29.21
C GLY A 198 14.74 12.31 -28.58
N PHE A 199 13.92 11.60 -29.37
CA PHE A 199 12.92 10.68 -28.83
C PHE A 199 13.60 9.52 -28.09
N SER A 200 13.26 9.33 -26.81
CA SER A 200 13.68 8.18 -26.00
C SER A 200 12.51 7.22 -25.83
N MET A 201 12.78 5.91 -25.89
CA MET A 201 11.79 4.85 -25.74
C MET A 201 11.92 4.22 -24.35
N ASP A 202 10.90 4.38 -23.49
CA ASP A 202 10.86 3.68 -22.20
C ASP A 202 10.14 2.32 -22.31
N ARG A 203 10.21 1.53 -21.23
CA ARG A 203 9.53 0.24 -21.05
C ARG A 203 8.02 0.28 -21.33
N LYS A 204 7.36 1.39 -20.98
CA LYS A 204 5.90 1.59 -21.13
C LYS A 204 5.56 1.90 -22.59
N TYR A 205 6.33 2.77 -23.25
CA TYR A 205 6.19 3.07 -24.68
C TYR A 205 6.48 1.84 -25.55
N ARG A 206 7.53 1.05 -25.24
CA ARG A 206 7.81 -0.25 -25.90
C ARG A 206 6.57 -1.16 -25.86
N ASN A 207 6.02 -1.39 -24.67
CA ASN A 207 4.84 -2.24 -24.51
C ASN A 207 3.61 -1.67 -25.24
N PHE A 208 3.35 -0.35 -25.15
CA PHE A 208 2.25 0.32 -25.86
C PHE A 208 2.34 0.22 -27.39
N VAL A 209 3.55 0.33 -27.95
CA VAL A 209 3.83 0.15 -29.39
C VAL A 209 3.45 -1.27 -29.84
N PHE A 210 3.91 -2.30 -29.10
CA PHE A 210 3.55 -3.68 -29.43
C PHE A 210 2.06 -3.97 -29.22
N ARG A 211 1.43 -3.45 -28.15
CA ARG A 211 -0.02 -3.59 -27.95
C ARG A 211 -0.81 -3.12 -29.17
N ARG A 212 -0.48 -1.93 -29.68
CA ARG A 212 -1.13 -1.34 -30.86
C ARG A 212 -0.83 -2.07 -32.16
N MET A 213 0.37 -2.64 -32.30
CA MET A 213 0.71 -3.46 -33.46
C MET A 213 -0.16 -4.72 -33.56
N PHE A 214 -0.47 -5.36 -32.42
CA PHE A 214 -1.32 -6.55 -32.34
C PHE A 214 -2.82 -6.22 -32.18
N GLU A 215 -3.21 -4.95 -32.11
CA GLU A 215 -4.61 -4.52 -31.95
C GLU A 215 -5.51 -5.07 -33.08
N LYS A 216 -6.72 -5.50 -32.70
CA LYS A 216 -7.72 -6.04 -33.61
C LYS A 216 -8.23 -4.93 -34.55
N PRO A 217 -8.07 -5.06 -35.88
CA PRO A 217 -8.49 -4.02 -36.81
C PRO A 217 -10.02 -3.96 -36.93
N ALA A 218 -10.55 -2.77 -37.24
CA ALA A 218 -11.98 -2.54 -37.45
C ALA A 218 -12.55 -3.26 -38.68
N MET A 219 -11.70 -3.60 -39.65
CA MET A 219 -12.01 -4.47 -40.78
C MET A 219 -10.93 -5.54 -40.87
N MET A 220 -11.33 -6.80 -41.01
CA MET A 220 -10.42 -7.94 -41.09
C MET A 220 -9.88 -8.10 -42.52
N PHE A 221 -8.59 -8.39 -42.67
CA PHE A 221 -7.96 -8.70 -43.96
C PHE A 221 -6.86 -9.75 -43.80
N GLU A 222 -6.71 -10.63 -44.77
CA GLU A 222 -5.90 -11.86 -44.65
C GLU A 222 -4.41 -11.60 -44.42
N ALA A 223 -3.88 -10.51 -45.00
CA ALA A 223 -2.46 -10.15 -44.87
C ALA A 223 -2.04 -9.68 -43.46
N ARG A 224 -2.98 -9.41 -42.53
CA ARG A 224 -2.70 -8.82 -41.21
C ARG A 224 -1.68 -9.61 -40.39
N THR A 225 -1.73 -10.94 -40.43
CA THR A 225 -0.75 -11.80 -39.75
C THR A 225 0.68 -11.57 -40.25
N VAL A 226 0.84 -11.38 -41.57
CA VAL A 226 2.15 -11.14 -42.21
C VAL A 226 2.64 -9.71 -41.97
N GLU A 227 1.73 -8.73 -41.95
CA GLU A 227 2.02 -7.34 -41.57
C GLU A 227 2.59 -7.25 -40.14
N ILE A 228 1.92 -7.86 -39.16
CA ILE A 228 2.38 -7.90 -37.77
C ILE A 228 3.77 -8.52 -37.68
N MET A 229 3.98 -9.70 -38.26
CA MET A 229 5.28 -10.37 -38.24
C MET A 229 6.39 -9.54 -38.90
N LYS A 230 6.11 -8.86 -40.02
CA LYS A 230 7.06 -7.96 -40.69
C LYS A 230 7.43 -6.79 -39.78
N ASN A 231 6.45 -6.15 -39.16
CA ASN A 231 6.66 -4.95 -38.35
C ASN A 231 7.37 -5.25 -37.03
N VAL A 232 7.11 -6.41 -36.40
CA VAL A 232 7.88 -6.88 -35.23
C VAL A 232 9.34 -7.11 -35.59
N ARG A 233 9.61 -7.89 -36.66
CA ARG A 233 11.00 -8.16 -37.10
C ARG A 233 11.74 -6.87 -37.49
N GLU A 234 11.08 -5.92 -38.14
CA GLU A 234 11.69 -4.64 -38.53
C GLU A 234 11.98 -3.74 -37.32
N LEU A 235 11.09 -3.67 -36.31
CA LEU A 235 11.39 -2.97 -35.04
C LEU A 235 12.62 -3.57 -34.35
N SER A 236 12.63 -4.89 -34.13
CA SER A 236 13.73 -5.57 -33.43
C SER A 236 15.06 -5.55 -34.21
N ARG A 237 15.02 -5.32 -35.52
CA ARG A 237 16.20 -5.11 -36.39
C ARG A 237 16.71 -3.67 -36.35
N LEU A 238 15.82 -2.68 -36.20
CA LEU A 238 16.17 -1.26 -36.11
C LEU A 238 16.65 -0.86 -34.71
N ASP A 239 16.17 -1.55 -33.67
CA ASP A 239 16.43 -1.21 -32.27
C ASP A 239 16.40 -2.46 -31.38
N PRO A 240 17.53 -2.89 -30.77
CA PRO A 240 17.59 -4.09 -29.93
C PRO A 240 16.65 -4.05 -28.71
N ASP A 241 16.33 -2.84 -28.22
CA ASP A 241 15.45 -2.62 -27.07
C ASP A 241 13.96 -2.84 -27.45
N MET A 242 13.64 -2.83 -28.75
CA MET A 242 12.30 -3.06 -29.28
C MET A 242 12.01 -4.55 -29.51
N PHE A 243 11.86 -5.27 -28.39
CA PHE A 243 11.38 -6.66 -28.37
C PHE A 243 9.99 -6.77 -27.73
N LEU A 244 9.21 -7.78 -28.16
CA LEU A 244 7.94 -8.11 -27.53
C LEU A 244 8.19 -8.67 -26.12
N SER A 245 7.52 -8.15 -25.10
CA SER A 245 7.63 -8.60 -23.71
C SER A 245 6.63 -9.72 -23.37
N ARG A 246 6.94 -10.52 -22.35
CA ARG A 246 6.04 -11.54 -21.77
C ARG A 246 4.71 -10.92 -21.33
N THR A 247 4.72 -9.67 -20.86
CA THR A 247 3.53 -8.89 -20.54
C THR A 247 2.58 -8.78 -21.73
N VAL A 248 3.07 -8.27 -22.87
CA VAL A 248 2.23 -8.07 -24.06
C VAL A 248 1.90 -9.41 -24.74
N ALA A 249 2.81 -10.39 -24.71
CA ALA A 249 2.51 -11.74 -25.17
C ALA A 249 1.37 -12.40 -24.37
N ALA A 250 1.35 -12.25 -23.04
CA ALA A 250 0.24 -12.72 -22.20
C ALA A 250 -1.08 -11.99 -22.53
N GLU A 251 -1.05 -10.68 -22.72
CA GLU A 251 -2.21 -9.86 -23.13
C GLU A 251 -2.80 -10.31 -24.48
N ILE A 252 -1.94 -10.68 -25.45
CA ILE A 252 -2.34 -11.25 -26.76
C ILE A 252 -2.91 -12.66 -26.58
N CYS A 253 -2.26 -13.52 -25.78
CA CYS A 253 -2.75 -14.86 -25.46
C CYS A 253 -4.13 -14.83 -24.80
N MET A 254 -4.40 -13.85 -23.93
CA MET A 254 -5.72 -13.62 -23.32
C MET A 254 -6.81 -13.25 -24.35
N GLU A 255 -6.45 -12.85 -25.58
CA GLU A 255 -7.38 -12.59 -26.69
C GLU A 255 -7.31 -13.64 -27.81
N ALA A 256 -6.70 -14.82 -27.58
CA ALA A 256 -6.52 -15.86 -28.59
C ALA A 256 -7.81 -16.27 -29.34
N LYS A 257 -8.96 -16.26 -28.65
CA LYS A 257 -10.29 -16.53 -29.22
C LYS A 257 -10.94 -15.33 -29.93
N THR A 258 -10.56 -14.11 -29.61
CA THR A 258 -11.23 -12.88 -30.08
C THR A 258 -10.41 -12.15 -31.15
N ASN A 259 -9.10 -12.39 -31.22
CA ASN A 259 -8.14 -11.75 -32.11
C ASN A 259 -7.17 -12.80 -32.73
N GLU A 260 -7.74 -13.78 -33.44
CA GLU A 260 -7.01 -14.91 -34.05
C GLU A 260 -5.79 -14.52 -34.92
N PRO A 261 -5.79 -13.45 -35.75
CA PRO A 261 -4.60 -13.07 -36.52
C PRO A 261 -3.42 -12.65 -35.66
N ALA A 262 -3.68 -11.91 -34.56
CA ALA A 262 -2.66 -11.48 -33.61
C ALA A 262 -2.04 -12.68 -32.87
N TYR A 263 -2.87 -13.61 -32.41
CA TYR A 263 -2.41 -14.85 -31.79
C TYR A 263 -1.67 -15.77 -32.78
N THR A 264 -2.12 -15.84 -34.03
CA THR A 264 -1.44 -16.59 -35.10
C THR A 264 -0.08 -15.98 -35.45
N ALA A 265 0.04 -14.66 -35.46
CA ALA A 265 1.32 -13.98 -35.63
C ALA A 265 2.27 -14.30 -34.46
N LEU A 266 1.77 -14.25 -33.23
CA LEU A 266 2.53 -14.59 -32.03
C LEU A 266 3.06 -16.04 -32.05
N LYS A 267 2.21 -17.03 -32.35
CA LYS A 267 2.63 -18.44 -32.49
C LYS A 267 3.67 -18.68 -33.58
N ARG A 268 3.70 -17.84 -34.64
CA ARG A 268 4.73 -17.93 -35.68
C ARG A 268 6.04 -17.27 -35.26
N LEU A 269 5.99 -16.12 -34.58
CA LEU A 269 7.18 -15.45 -34.04
C LEU A 269 7.90 -16.31 -32.98
N ASP A 270 7.13 -17.02 -32.15
CA ASP A 270 7.62 -18.04 -31.20
C ASP A 270 8.33 -19.18 -31.95
N LYS A 271 7.63 -19.86 -32.89
CA LYS A 271 8.17 -20.97 -33.69
C LYS A 271 9.39 -20.59 -34.54
N GLU A 272 9.52 -19.33 -34.94
CA GLU A 272 10.67 -18.80 -35.70
C GLU A 272 11.84 -18.35 -34.81
N GLY A 273 11.72 -18.40 -33.48
CA GLY A 273 12.77 -17.96 -32.54
C GLY A 273 12.98 -16.44 -32.49
N VAL A 274 11.95 -15.65 -32.81
CA VAL A 274 11.99 -14.17 -32.80
C VAL A 274 11.70 -13.60 -31.40
N LEU A 275 11.08 -14.39 -30.52
CA LEU A 275 10.81 -14.00 -29.14
C LEU A 275 12.04 -14.25 -28.24
N ARG A 276 12.29 -13.37 -27.26
CA ARG A 276 13.33 -13.53 -26.22
C ARG A 276 12.95 -14.53 -25.10
N PHE A 277 11.88 -15.30 -25.30
CA PHE A 277 11.36 -16.30 -24.38
C PHE A 277 10.50 -17.29 -25.18
N GLU A 278 10.33 -18.50 -24.66
CA GLU A 278 9.34 -19.44 -25.18
C GLU A 278 7.93 -19.01 -24.73
N LEU A 279 6.94 -19.07 -25.62
CA LEU A 279 5.55 -18.77 -25.27
C LEU A 279 4.95 -19.79 -24.26
N SER A 280 5.56 -20.98 -24.15
CA SER A 280 5.34 -21.97 -23.09
C SER A 280 5.47 -21.36 -21.68
N SER A 281 6.41 -20.43 -21.48
CA SER A 281 6.76 -19.84 -20.19
C SER A 281 5.96 -18.57 -19.84
N VAL A 282 4.97 -18.21 -20.65
CA VAL A 282 4.21 -16.94 -20.55
C VAL A 282 2.87 -17.13 -19.81
N LEU A 283 2.68 -18.28 -19.17
CA LEU A 283 1.36 -18.78 -18.81
C LEU A 283 1.19 -18.92 -17.28
N PHE A 284 -0.07 -18.79 -16.82
CA PHE A 284 -0.57 -19.17 -15.49
C PHE A 284 0.04 -18.46 -14.25
N HIS A 285 -0.40 -17.24 -13.96
CA HIS A 285 -0.25 -16.65 -12.62
C HIS A 285 -1.41 -16.97 -11.66
N ASN A 286 -1.09 -16.97 -10.37
CA ASN A 286 -2.03 -17.14 -9.26
C ASN A 286 -2.91 -15.90 -9.05
N THR A 287 -3.83 -15.63 -9.98
CA THR A 287 -4.89 -14.62 -9.81
C THR A 287 -6.27 -15.26 -9.97
N ARG A 288 -7.29 -14.66 -9.36
CA ARG A 288 -8.68 -15.15 -9.39
C ARG A 288 -9.25 -15.31 -10.80
N SER A 289 -8.73 -14.59 -11.79
CA SER A 289 -9.14 -14.66 -13.21
C SER A 289 -9.17 -16.10 -13.77
N VAL A 290 -8.34 -17.02 -13.27
CA VAL A 290 -8.34 -18.44 -13.68
C VAL A 290 -9.69 -19.16 -13.51
N THR A 291 -10.55 -18.67 -12.61
CA THR A 291 -11.90 -19.24 -12.37
C THR A 291 -12.98 -18.65 -13.28
N ALA A 292 -12.68 -17.60 -14.06
CA ALA A 292 -13.62 -17.01 -15.00
C ALA A 292 -13.80 -17.89 -16.25
N VAL A 293 -15.04 -18.07 -16.72
CA VAL A 293 -15.36 -18.97 -17.85
C VAL A 293 -14.57 -18.59 -19.11
N HIS A 294 -14.49 -17.30 -19.44
CA HIS A 294 -13.76 -16.81 -20.62
C HIS A 294 -12.25 -17.11 -20.53
N THR A 295 -11.61 -16.75 -19.40
CA THR A 295 -10.21 -17.07 -19.11
C THR A 295 -9.97 -18.58 -19.20
N GLY A 296 -10.81 -19.40 -18.55
CA GLY A 296 -10.68 -20.85 -18.56
C GLY A 296 -10.78 -21.47 -19.96
N GLU A 297 -11.64 -20.94 -20.83
CA GLU A 297 -11.71 -21.36 -22.23
C GLU A 297 -10.46 -20.99 -23.05
N VAL A 298 -9.87 -19.82 -22.79
CA VAL A 298 -8.62 -19.38 -23.43
C VAL A 298 -7.44 -20.23 -22.93
N LEU A 299 -7.34 -20.47 -21.62
CA LEU A 299 -6.28 -21.30 -21.04
C LEU A 299 -6.30 -22.76 -21.56
N ARG A 300 -7.48 -23.34 -21.81
CA ARG A 300 -7.60 -24.65 -22.49
C ARG A 300 -7.14 -24.62 -23.95
N MET A 301 -7.37 -23.52 -24.67
CA MET A 301 -6.88 -23.35 -26.05
C MET A 301 -5.35 -23.22 -26.05
N LEU A 302 -4.80 -22.37 -25.18
CA LEU A 302 -3.36 -22.20 -25.00
C LEU A 302 -2.68 -23.54 -24.65
N HIS A 303 -3.26 -24.37 -23.78
CA HIS A 303 -2.72 -25.69 -23.47
C HIS A 303 -2.77 -26.70 -24.63
N LYS A 304 -3.76 -26.59 -25.53
CA LYS A 304 -3.82 -27.45 -26.73
C LYS A 304 -2.75 -27.09 -27.76
N ASP A 305 -2.36 -25.82 -27.85
CA ASP A 305 -1.23 -25.36 -28.65
C ASP A 305 0.13 -25.60 -27.96
N PHE A 306 0.19 -25.39 -26.64
CA PHE A 306 1.40 -25.45 -25.80
C PHE A 306 1.19 -26.39 -24.61
N ARG A 307 1.58 -27.65 -24.77
CA ARG A 307 1.56 -28.63 -23.68
C ARG A 307 2.71 -28.35 -22.70
N SER A 308 2.45 -28.53 -21.42
CA SER A 308 3.43 -28.48 -20.34
C SER A 308 3.08 -29.51 -19.29
N GLU A 309 4.10 -30.04 -18.60
CA GLU A 309 3.99 -31.03 -17.53
C GLU A 309 4.01 -30.40 -16.13
N ASP A 310 4.10 -29.06 -16.04
CA ASP A 310 4.11 -28.32 -14.78
C ASP A 310 2.84 -28.61 -13.93
N PRO A 311 2.98 -29.09 -12.68
CA PRO A 311 1.87 -29.29 -11.76
C PRO A 311 0.99 -28.05 -11.53
N ALA A 312 1.54 -26.84 -11.58
CA ALA A 312 0.77 -25.60 -11.46
C ALA A 312 -0.16 -25.40 -12.67
N ILE A 313 0.31 -25.73 -13.87
CA ILE A 313 -0.46 -25.67 -15.12
C ILE A 313 -1.57 -26.73 -15.11
N ARG A 314 -1.25 -27.97 -14.71
CA ARG A 314 -2.25 -29.03 -14.47
C ARG A 314 -3.33 -28.56 -13.49
N LEU A 315 -2.94 -28.00 -12.36
CA LEU A 315 -3.85 -27.51 -11.32
C LEU A 315 -4.78 -26.39 -11.84
N VAL A 316 -4.27 -25.43 -12.59
CA VAL A 316 -5.11 -24.38 -13.18
C VAL A 316 -6.05 -24.94 -14.25
N LEU A 317 -5.60 -25.87 -15.09
CA LEU A 317 -6.47 -26.53 -16.07
C LEU A 317 -7.64 -27.25 -15.40
N LEU A 318 -7.40 -27.92 -14.26
CA LEU A 318 -8.44 -28.53 -13.44
C LEU A 318 -9.41 -27.48 -12.84
N PHE A 319 -8.95 -26.29 -12.45
CA PHE A 319 -9.85 -25.18 -12.11
C PHE A 319 -10.77 -24.81 -13.27
N THR A 320 -10.25 -24.78 -14.51
CA THR A 320 -11.10 -24.50 -15.69
C THR A 320 -12.16 -25.58 -15.90
N ILE A 321 -11.99 -26.80 -15.40
CA ILE A 321 -13.00 -27.87 -15.53
C ILE A 321 -14.04 -27.73 -14.42
N PHE A 322 -13.60 -27.82 -13.16
CA PHE A 322 -14.50 -27.89 -12.01
C PHE A 322 -15.27 -26.58 -11.75
N PHE A 323 -14.76 -25.41 -12.16
CA PHE A 323 -15.40 -24.11 -11.89
C PHE A 323 -16.04 -23.42 -13.11
N ALA A 324 -15.77 -23.85 -14.34
CA ALA A 324 -16.41 -23.26 -15.53
C ALA A 324 -17.83 -23.79 -15.82
N SER A 325 -18.39 -24.66 -14.98
CA SER A 325 -19.77 -25.14 -15.13
C SER A 325 -20.75 -24.22 -14.38
N PRO A 326 -21.75 -23.61 -15.05
CA PRO A 326 -22.77 -22.79 -14.40
C PRO A 326 -23.80 -23.63 -13.62
N CYS A 327 -23.59 -24.94 -13.43
CA CYS A 327 -24.31 -25.78 -12.48
C CYS A 327 -23.95 -25.40 -11.03
N LEU A 328 -24.32 -24.19 -10.64
CA LEU A 328 -24.22 -23.61 -9.32
C LEU A 328 -25.27 -24.23 -8.38
N VAL A 329 -25.15 -25.53 -8.08
CA VAL A 329 -26.07 -26.23 -7.18
C VAL A 329 -25.57 -26.06 -5.73
N PRO A 330 -26.23 -25.24 -4.88
CA PRO A 330 -25.89 -25.12 -3.46
C PRO A 330 -26.38 -26.37 -2.72
N VAL A 331 -25.55 -27.40 -2.70
CA VAL A 331 -25.90 -28.75 -2.24
C VAL A 331 -25.42 -28.98 -0.79
N PRO A 332 -26.26 -29.58 0.09
CA PRO A 332 -25.84 -30.18 1.36
C PRO A 332 -24.78 -31.29 1.14
N LEU A 333 -23.78 -31.39 2.01
CA LEU A 333 -22.58 -32.24 1.79
C LEU A 333 -22.86 -33.76 1.84
N ASP A 334 -24.01 -34.14 2.38
CA ASP A 334 -24.61 -35.46 2.48
C ASP A 334 -25.25 -35.96 1.18
N GLN A 335 -25.58 -35.06 0.23
CA GLN A 335 -26.12 -35.49 -1.07
C GLN A 335 -25.04 -36.14 -1.94
N THR A 336 -25.50 -37.12 -2.72
CA THR A 336 -24.74 -37.88 -3.73
C THR A 336 -25.43 -37.82 -5.08
N CYS A 337 -24.78 -38.30 -6.15
CA CYS A 337 -25.37 -38.42 -7.49
C CYS A 337 -26.71 -39.17 -7.46
N LYS A 338 -26.82 -40.20 -6.61
CA LYS A 338 -28.06 -40.99 -6.39
C LYS A 338 -29.24 -40.17 -5.84
N THR A 339 -28.97 -39.03 -5.22
CA THR A 339 -29.97 -38.11 -4.65
C THR A 339 -30.17 -36.83 -5.47
N SER A 340 -29.29 -36.56 -6.44
CA SER A 340 -29.30 -35.28 -7.17
C SER A 340 -28.80 -35.46 -8.61
N ALA A 341 -29.73 -35.54 -9.56
CA ALA A 341 -29.44 -35.60 -11.00
C ALA A 341 -28.70 -34.35 -11.53
N ALA A 342 -28.69 -33.24 -10.79
CA ALA A 342 -27.87 -32.07 -11.12
C ALA A 342 -26.38 -32.28 -10.76
N LEU A 343 -26.11 -33.02 -9.68
CA LEU A 343 -24.77 -33.41 -9.24
C LEU A 343 -24.18 -34.50 -10.16
N GLU A 344 -24.99 -35.48 -10.55
CA GLU A 344 -24.67 -36.49 -11.57
C GLU A 344 -24.23 -35.86 -12.90
N ARG A 345 -25.03 -34.94 -13.46
CA ARG A 345 -24.68 -34.19 -14.68
C ARG A 345 -23.39 -33.38 -14.53
N TYR A 346 -23.14 -32.79 -13.35
CA TYR A 346 -21.90 -32.07 -13.08
C TYR A 346 -20.68 -33.01 -13.13
N VAL A 347 -20.77 -34.17 -12.46
CA VAL A 347 -19.69 -35.19 -12.42
C VAL A 347 -19.36 -35.69 -13.84
N ILE A 348 -20.37 -36.11 -14.61
CA ILE A 348 -20.20 -36.57 -15.99
C ILE A 348 -19.58 -35.46 -16.86
N THR A 349 -20.06 -34.22 -16.73
CA THR A 349 -19.51 -33.06 -17.46
C THR A 349 -18.05 -32.76 -17.09
N CYS A 350 -17.62 -33.08 -15.86
CA CYS A 350 -16.23 -32.93 -15.45
C CYS A 350 -15.35 -34.07 -15.99
N SER A 351 -15.81 -35.32 -15.92
CA SER A 351 -15.05 -36.48 -16.44
C SER A 351 -14.73 -36.30 -17.93
N ASN A 352 -15.77 -36.09 -18.76
CA ASN A 352 -15.59 -35.92 -20.20
C ASN A 352 -14.58 -34.82 -20.55
N LYS A 353 -14.52 -33.73 -19.75
CA LYS A 353 -13.56 -32.62 -19.95
C LYS A 353 -12.14 -32.93 -19.47
N ILE A 354 -11.99 -33.81 -18.48
CA ILE A 354 -10.70 -34.33 -18.02
C ILE A 354 -10.11 -35.24 -19.11
N ASP A 355 -10.97 -36.05 -19.74
CA ASP A 355 -10.62 -36.94 -20.85
C ASP A 355 -10.31 -36.15 -22.15
N ASP A 356 -11.15 -35.17 -22.53
CA ASP A 356 -10.95 -34.23 -23.66
C ASP A 356 -9.60 -33.47 -23.64
N LEU A 357 -9.03 -33.32 -22.43
CA LEU A 357 -7.77 -32.62 -22.18
C LEU A 357 -6.61 -33.56 -21.82
N ASN A 358 -6.84 -34.88 -21.75
CA ASN A 358 -5.86 -35.89 -21.36
C ASN A 358 -5.24 -35.62 -19.97
N LEU A 359 -6.06 -35.14 -19.02
CA LEU A 359 -5.66 -34.89 -17.64
C LEU A 359 -5.94 -36.08 -16.71
N GLY A 360 -6.70 -37.08 -17.17
CA GLY A 360 -6.97 -38.32 -16.44
C GLY A 360 -5.75 -39.27 -16.40
N PRO A 361 -5.62 -40.12 -15.37
CA PRO A 361 -6.44 -40.15 -14.15
C PRO A 361 -6.13 -38.96 -13.22
N LEU A 362 -7.08 -38.63 -12.33
CA LEU A 362 -6.80 -37.75 -11.19
C LEU A 362 -6.28 -38.55 -10.01
N THR A 363 -5.37 -37.95 -9.25
CA THR A 363 -4.81 -38.52 -8.02
C THR A 363 -5.47 -37.93 -6.77
N ARG A 364 -5.32 -38.58 -5.62
CA ARG A 364 -5.68 -38.01 -4.31
C ARG A 364 -5.03 -36.64 -4.09
N LYS A 365 -3.80 -36.44 -4.58
CA LYS A 365 -3.09 -35.16 -4.48
C LYS A 365 -3.78 -34.08 -5.30
N ASP A 366 -4.16 -34.36 -6.55
CA ASP A 366 -4.88 -33.40 -7.40
C ASP A 366 -6.14 -32.88 -6.71
N LEU A 367 -6.93 -33.75 -6.08
CA LEU A 367 -8.13 -33.36 -5.32
C LEU A 367 -7.80 -32.43 -4.14
N THR A 368 -6.78 -32.76 -3.35
CA THR A 368 -6.37 -31.94 -2.19
C THR A 368 -5.81 -30.60 -2.64
N ASP A 369 -4.95 -30.56 -3.66
CA ASP A 369 -4.37 -29.33 -4.21
C ASP A 369 -5.46 -28.44 -4.84
N ILE A 370 -6.48 -29.03 -5.50
CA ILE A 370 -7.68 -28.30 -5.91
C ILE A 370 -8.37 -27.70 -4.69
N LEU A 371 -8.80 -28.53 -3.74
CA LEU A 371 -9.63 -28.11 -2.61
C LEU A 371 -8.95 -27.06 -1.72
N LEU A 372 -7.63 -27.12 -1.57
CA LEU A 372 -6.83 -26.14 -0.82
C LEU A 372 -6.57 -24.83 -1.57
N SER A 373 -6.65 -24.79 -2.91
CA SER A 373 -6.40 -23.57 -3.69
C SER A 373 -7.26 -22.39 -3.25
N LYS A 374 -6.63 -21.20 -3.11
CA LYS A 374 -7.25 -19.95 -2.64
C LYS A 374 -8.55 -19.60 -3.38
N PHE A 375 -8.67 -19.98 -4.65
CA PHE A 375 -9.77 -19.58 -5.53
C PHE A 375 -11.01 -20.48 -5.47
N VAL A 376 -10.95 -21.64 -4.80
CA VAL A 376 -12.11 -22.55 -4.72
C VAL A 376 -13.19 -21.99 -3.78
N PRO A 377 -14.43 -21.79 -4.27
CA PRO A 377 -15.54 -21.27 -3.47
C PRO A 377 -16.07 -22.30 -2.46
N GLU A 378 -17.05 -21.87 -1.65
CA GLU A 378 -17.83 -22.71 -0.71
C GLU A 378 -18.53 -23.94 -1.35
N ARG A 379 -18.55 -24.01 -2.68
CA ARG A 379 -19.35 -24.96 -3.48
C ARG A 379 -18.49 -26.13 -3.96
N PHE A 380 -17.79 -26.77 -3.03
CA PHE A 380 -16.84 -27.85 -3.28
C PHE A 380 -17.46 -29.26 -3.33
N VAL A 381 -18.77 -29.40 -3.10
CA VAL A 381 -19.46 -30.70 -2.99
C VAL A 381 -19.35 -31.53 -4.27
N GLY A 382 -19.40 -30.90 -5.45
CA GLY A 382 -19.22 -31.60 -6.74
C GLY A 382 -17.84 -32.23 -6.92
N ILE A 383 -16.80 -31.67 -6.29
CA ILE A 383 -15.43 -32.22 -6.33
C ILE A 383 -15.33 -33.45 -5.42
N LEU A 384 -15.96 -33.38 -4.23
CA LEU A 384 -16.04 -34.53 -3.32
C LEU A 384 -16.90 -35.67 -3.91
N GLU A 385 -17.97 -35.37 -4.62
CA GLU A 385 -18.78 -36.40 -5.26
C GLU A 385 -18.06 -37.02 -6.47
N TYR A 386 -17.35 -36.24 -7.29
CA TYR A 386 -16.46 -36.78 -8.33
C TYR A 386 -15.45 -37.77 -7.74
N ALA A 387 -14.85 -37.41 -6.61
CA ALA A 387 -13.90 -38.27 -5.89
C ALA A 387 -14.52 -39.58 -5.35
N ARG A 388 -15.81 -39.58 -4.98
CA ARG A 388 -16.55 -40.80 -4.58
C ARG A 388 -17.01 -41.66 -5.75
N SER A 389 -17.35 -41.04 -6.89
CA SER A 389 -18.13 -41.68 -7.97
C SER A 389 -17.36 -41.98 -9.27
N VAL A 390 -16.23 -41.32 -9.50
CA VAL A 390 -15.36 -41.54 -10.68
C VAL A 390 -13.96 -42.02 -10.27
N MET A 391 -13.47 -41.60 -9.12
CA MET A 391 -12.21 -42.10 -8.53
C MET A 391 -12.43 -43.26 -7.53
N GLU A 392 -13.68 -43.65 -7.31
CA GLU A 392 -14.11 -44.79 -6.46
C GLU A 392 -13.49 -44.86 -5.04
N LEU A 393 -13.05 -43.71 -4.49
CA LEU A 393 -12.34 -43.65 -3.21
C LEU A 393 -13.20 -44.18 -2.06
N ASP A 394 -12.63 -45.08 -1.25
CA ASP A 394 -13.37 -45.71 -0.15
C ASP A 394 -13.69 -44.74 1.00
N HIS A 395 -14.54 -45.15 1.94
CA HIS A 395 -14.92 -44.30 3.08
C HIS A 395 -13.74 -43.89 3.97
N ARG A 396 -12.64 -44.65 4.01
CA ARG A 396 -11.42 -44.38 4.79
C ARG A 396 -10.49 -43.42 4.04
N GLU A 397 -10.35 -43.57 2.73
CA GLU A 397 -9.59 -42.68 1.85
C GLU A 397 -10.27 -41.32 1.75
N MET A 398 -11.59 -41.30 1.57
CA MET A 398 -12.42 -40.09 1.63
C MET A 398 -12.29 -39.38 2.98
N ARG A 399 -12.30 -40.13 4.09
CA ARG A 399 -12.01 -39.57 5.42
C ARG A 399 -10.60 -38.98 5.51
N GLY A 400 -9.63 -39.63 4.88
CA GLY A 400 -8.27 -39.13 4.70
C GLY A 400 -8.25 -37.78 3.99
N VAL A 401 -8.83 -37.68 2.79
CA VAL A 401 -8.91 -36.43 2.01
C VAL A 401 -9.60 -35.31 2.79
N LEU A 402 -10.72 -35.60 3.45
CA LEU A 402 -11.43 -34.63 4.28
C LEU A 402 -10.57 -34.14 5.46
N THR A 403 -9.73 -34.99 6.03
CA THR A 403 -8.76 -34.62 7.08
C THR A 403 -7.63 -33.77 6.52
N ASP A 404 -6.99 -34.20 5.42
CA ASP A 404 -5.91 -33.47 4.75
C ASP A 404 -6.36 -32.05 4.36
N VAL A 405 -7.57 -31.94 3.81
CA VAL A 405 -8.17 -30.67 3.38
C VAL A 405 -8.55 -29.81 4.58
N ALA A 406 -9.12 -30.37 5.65
CA ALA A 406 -9.47 -29.60 6.85
C ALA A 406 -8.22 -29.04 7.56
N LEU A 407 -7.15 -29.83 7.66
CA LEU A 407 -5.89 -29.40 8.28
C LEU A 407 -5.09 -28.45 7.36
N GLY A 408 -5.01 -28.75 6.06
CA GLY A 408 -4.37 -27.89 5.07
C GLY A 408 -5.11 -26.55 4.86
N CYS A 409 -6.43 -26.50 5.09
CA CYS A 409 -7.18 -25.25 5.07
C CYS A 409 -6.56 -24.21 6.01
N LEU A 410 -6.09 -24.62 7.20
CA LEU A 410 -5.62 -23.75 8.28
C LEU A 410 -4.52 -22.76 7.86
N GLU A 411 -3.64 -23.16 6.94
CA GLU A 411 -2.55 -22.33 6.42
C GLU A 411 -3.00 -21.41 5.25
N VAL A 412 -4.20 -21.63 4.70
CA VAL A 412 -4.76 -20.88 3.55
C VAL A 412 -5.83 -19.89 4.02
N GLY A 413 -5.40 -18.74 4.56
CA GLY A 413 -6.20 -17.80 5.35
C GLY A 413 -7.63 -17.46 4.90
N CYS A 414 -7.98 -17.54 3.61
CA CYS A 414 -9.34 -17.28 3.09
C CYS A 414 -10.35 -18.44 3.26
N LYS A 415 -9.95 -19.63 3.73
CA LYS A 415 -10.78 -20.85 3.74
C LYS A 415 -11.78 -21.01 4.89
N GLY A 416 -11.98 -20.00 5.75
CA GLY A 416 -12.81 -20.13 6.96
C GLY A 416 -14.21 -20.69 6.71
N LYS A 417 -14.91 -20.25 5.64
CA LYS A 417 -16.23 -20.79 5.27
C LYS A 417 -16.20 -22.28 4.85
N MET A 418 -15.13 -22.73 4.18
CA MET A 418 -14.96 -24.12 3.75
C MET A 418 -14.70 -25.02 4.96
N LEU A 419 -13.82 -24.58 5.87
CA LEU A 419 -13.50 -25.30 7.10
C LEU A 419 -14.72 -25.38 8.03
N ALA A 420 -15.48 -24.30 8.17
CA ALA A 420 -16.76 -24.30 8.89
C ALA A 420 -17.71 -25.37 8.34
N LYS A 421 -18.02 -25.33 7.04
CA LYS A 421 -18.95 -26.29 6.41
C LYS A 421 -18.47 -27.75 6.53
N LEU A 422 -17.16 -28.00 6.54
CA LEU A 422 -16.59 -29.32 6.78
C LEU A 422 -16.83 -29.80 8.23
N VAL A 423 -16.52 -28.96 9.22
CA VAL A 423 -16.71 -29.28 10.64
C VAL A 423 -18.20 -29.41 11.00
N ASP A 424 -19.05 -28.51 10.51
CA ASP A 424 -20.52 -28.54 10.69
C ASP A 424 -21.20 -29.80 10.10
N THR A 425 -20.52 -30.52 9.20
CA THR A 425 -21.02 -31.75 8.57
C THR A 425 -20.42 -33.01 9.21
N TYR A 426 -19.23 -32.90 9.79
CA TYR A 426 -18.40 -34.03 10.20
C TYR A 426 -17.83 -33.77 11.60
N ASP A 427 -18.65 -33.99 12.64
CA ASP A 427 -18.31 -33.73 14.06
C ASP A 427 -16.89 -34.16 14.46
N TRP A 428 -16.44 -35.32 13.96
CA TRP A 428 -15.12 -35.89 14.23
C TRP A 428 -13.94 -35.06 13.71
N LEU A 429 -14.16 -34.04 12.88
CA LEU A 429 -13.14 -33.06 12.49
C LEU A 429 -12.91 -31.99 13.55
N GLU A 430 -13.87 -31.69 14.43
CA GLU A 430 -13.75 -30.63 15.44
C GLU A 430 -12.58 -30.90 16.40
N ASP A 431 -12.59 -32.07 17.07
CA ASP A 431 -11.50 -32.49 17.96
C ASP A 431 -10.16 -32.65 17.21
N ILE A 432 -10.16 -33.12 15.95
CA ILE A 432 -8.93 -33.31 15.17
C ILE A 432 -8.31 -31.95 14.80
N VAL A 433 -9.11 -30.98 14.35
CA VAL A 433 -8.64 -29.64 14.02
C VAL A 433 -8.12 -28.95 15.28
N ALA A 434 -8.85 -29.01 16.40
CA ALA A 434 -8.41 -28.43 17.67
C ALA A 434 -7.08 -29.04 18.16
N ALA A 435 -7.01 -30.37 18.25
CA ALA A 435 -5.81 -31.07 18.70
C ALA A 435 -4.61 -30.85 17.77
N HIS A 436 -4.83 -30.77 16.45
CA HIS A 436 -3.76 -30.46 15.50
C HIS A 436 -3.28 -29.01 15.63
N ILE A 437 -4.18 -28.05 15.88
CA ILE A 437 -3.79 -26.64 16.04
C ILE A 437 -2.86 -26.48 17.23
N VAL A 438 -3.25 -27.01 18.40
CA VAL A 438 -2.46 -26.91 19.63
C VAL A 438 -1.13 -27.65 19.49
N LYS A 439 -1.10 -28.84 18.85
CA LYS A 439 0.11 -29.67 18.77
C LYS A 439 1.10 -29.32 17.66
N LYS A 440 0.66 -28.66 16.57
CA LYS A 440 1.55 -28.27 15.44
C LYS A 440 1.95 -26.79 15.46
N TYR A 441 1.07 -25.89 15.93
CA TYR A 441 1.26 -24.46 15.76
C TYR A 441 1.42 -23.68 17.08
N GLN A 442 1.64 -24.34 18.22
CA GLN A 442 2.16 -23.61 19.38
C GLN A 442 3.60 -23.16 19.08
N ILE A 443 3.89 -21.89 19.36
CA ILE A 443 5.21 -21.26 19.17
C ILE A 443 5.72 -20.79 20.54
N GLN A 444 6.94 -21.12 20.89
CA GLN A 444 7.69 -20.56 22.01
C GLN A 444 8.73 -19.54 21.51
N VAL A 445 9.44 -18.85 22.41
CA VAL A 445 10.42 -17.82 22.01
C VAL A 445 11.69 -18.44 21.43
N GLU A 446 11.94 -19.68 21.81
CA GLU A 446 13.06 -20.54 21.47
C GLU A 446 12.96 -21.08 20.04
N ASP A 447 11.74 -21.27 19.52
CA ASP A 447 11.45 -21.73 18.14
C ASP A 447 11.71 -20.65 17.08
N LEU A 448 11.91 -19.39 17.50
CA LEU A 448 12.15 -18.26 16.60
C LEU A 448 13.62 -18.14 16.21
N PRO A 449 13.94 -17.65 14.98
CA PRO A 449 15.31 -17.44 14.53
C PRO A 449 16.19 -16.65 15.51
N PRO A 450 17.51 -16.89 15.57
CA PRO A 450 18.42 -16.13 16.42
C PRO A 450 18.29 -14.62 16.23
N ALA A 451 18.20 -13.85 17.32
CA ALA A 451 18.10 -12.39 17.27
C ALA A 451 19.32 -11.68 16.64
N GLU A 452 20.39 -12.41 16.37
CA GLU A 452 21.58 -11.94 15.65
C GLU A 452 21.43 -12.09 14.12
N ASP A 453 20.50 -12.94 13.64
CA ASP A 453 20.13 -13.09 12.23
C ASP A 453 18.90 -12.22 11.91
N GLU A 454 19.15 -10.94 11.63
CA GLU A 454 18.11 -10.00 11.25
C GLU A 454 17.41 -10.37 9.93
N ALA A 455 18.08 -11.10 9.03
CA ALA A 455 17.49 -11.52 7.76
C ALA A 455 16.41 -12.59 8.00
N ALA A 456 16.72 -13.62 8.78
CA ALA A 456 15.74 -14.63 9.19
C ALA A 456 14.61 -14.01 10.06
N CYS A 457 14.94 -13.16 11.03
CA CYS A 457 13.93 -12.48 11.85
C CYS A 457 13.00 -11.56 11.02
N LYS A 458 13.51 -10.88 9.98
CA LYS A 458 12.68 -10.07 9.07
C LYS A 458 11.86 -10.93 8.10
N ALA A 459 12.39 -12.07 7.65
CA ALA A 459 11.72 -12.98 6.72
C ALA A 459 10.67 -13.91 7.37
N TYR A 460 10.75 -14.16 8.68
CA TYR A 460 9.89 -15.11 9.40
C TYR A 460 8.39 -14.79 9.28
N THR A 461 7.56 -15.80 9.02
CA THR A 461 6.10 -15.68 9.03
C THR A 461 5.50 -16.89 9.72
N ALA A 462 4.59 -16.69 10.67
CA ALA A 462 3.92 -17.79 11.36
C ALA A 462 2.93 -18.48 10.41
N PRO A 463 2.84 -19.82 10.35
CA PRO A 463 2.03 -20.55 9.36
C PRO A 463 0.54 -20.16 9.28
N LEU A 464 -0.17 -20.15 10.42
CA LEU A 464 -1.56 -19.66 10.49
C LEU A 464 -1.63 -18.14 10.40
N CYS A 465 -2.79 -17.62 10.02
CA CYS A 465 -3.15 -16.19 10.14
C CYS A 465 -2.23 -15.24 9.36
N ALA A 466 -1.60 -15.71 8.29
CA ALA A 466 -0.96 -14.84 7.30
C ALA A 466 -1.98 -13.84 6.74
N ASP A 467 -1.56 -12.59 6.57
CA ASP A 467 -2.37 -11.55 5.93
C ASP A 467 -2.62 -11.90 4.45
N ILE A 468 -3.82 -11.58 3.96
CA ILE A 468 -4.32 -11.91 2.62
C ILE A 468 -4.22 -10.68 1.70
N LEU A 469 -4.22 -9.48 2.29
CA LEU A 469 -4.21 -8.17 1.64
C LEU A 469 -2.78 -7.62 1.54
N MET A 470 -1.99 -7.75 2.61
CA MET A 470 -0.58 -7.38 2.58
C MET A 470 0.22 -8.37 1.73
N ARG A 471 0.76 -7.89 0.60
CA ARG A 471 1.73 -8.67 -0.20
C ARG A 471 2.96 -8.98 0.65
N ARG A 472 3.44 -10.22 0.55
CA ARG A 472 4.71 -10.69 1.10
C ARG A 472 5.86 -9.77 0.68
N GLY A 473 6.39 -8.92 1.57
CA GLY A 473 7.54 -8.10 1.20
C GLY A 473 7.99 -6.97 2.12
N LEU A 474 7.17 -6.42 3.03
CA LEU A 474 7.62 -5.40 4.00
C LEU A 474 6.67 -5.35 5.23
N PRO A 475 7.18 -5.54 6.46
CA PRO A 475 6.48 -5.05 7.66
C PRO A 475 6.44 -3.52 7.60
N LEU A 476 5.30 -2.91 7.96
CA LEU A 476 5.22 -1.46 8.13
C LEU A 476 6.26 -1.00 9.17
N THR A 477 7.01 0.04 8.85
CA THR A 477 7.91 0.70 9.81
C THR A 477 7.10 1.32 10.95
N PHE A 478 7.75 1.57 12.09
CA PHE A 478 7.08 2.24 13.20
C PHE A 478 6.52 3.62 12.81
N GLU A 479 7.19 4.32 11.89
CA GLU A 479 6.77 5.64 11.40
C GLU A 479 5.52 5.55 10.51
N GLU A 480 5.43 4.56 9.62
CA GLU A 480 4.22 4.27 8.82
C GLU A 480 3.05 3.73 9.66
N ALA A 481 3.34 2.99 10.74
CA ALA A 481 2.33 2.43 11.63
C ALA A 481 1.83 3.40 12.72
N ALA A 482 2.61 4.45 13.03
CA ALA A 482 2.21 5.55 13.91
C ALA A 482 1.46 6.66 13.16
N ALA A 483 1.68 6.79 11.84
CA ALA A 483 0.81 7.56 10.97
C ALA A 483 -0.57 6.88 10.87
N GLY A 484 -1.63 7.59 11.31
CA GLY A 484 -2.99 7.15 11.06
C GLY A 484 -3.38 7.27 9.57
N PRO A 485 -4.63 6.91 9.20
CA PRO A 485 -5.15 7.12 7.84
C PRO A 485 -5.40 8.62 7.57
N SER A 486 -4.30 9.35 7.39
CA SER A 486 -4.21 10.77 7.03
C SER A 486 -3.26 10.93 5.85
N ALA A 487 -3.59 11.82 4.91
CA ALA A 487 -2.73 12.11 3.77
C ALA A 487 -1.31 12.53 4.24
N PRO A 488 -0.24 12.18 3.48
CA PRO A 488 1.13 12.41 3.93
C PRO A 488 1.42 13.91 4.08
N ALA A 489 1.56 14.35 5.34
CA ALA A 489 2.13 15.65 5.64
C ALA A 489 3.63 15.64 5.29
N ALA A 490 4.12 16.71 4.65
CA ALA A 490 5.50 16.79 4.21
C ALA A 490 6.48 16.68 5.38
N VAL A 491 7.43 15.75 5.29
CA VAL A 491 8.51 15.60 6.28
C VAL A 491 9.59 16.65 5.98
N PRO A 492 9.87 17.62 6.87
CA PRO A 492 10.95 18.57 6.67
C PRO A 492 12.31 17.86 6.77
N ALA A 493 13.22 18.19 5.85
CA ALA A 493 14.56 17.60 5.83
C ALA A 493 15.35 17.95 7.13
N PRO A 494 16.18 17.03 7.64
CA PRO A 494 16.84 17.20 8.93
C PRO A 494 17.93 18.28 8.88
N ALA A 495 17.71 19.39 9.58
CA ALA A 495 18.68 20.47 9.70
C ALA A 495 19.95 20.03 10.43
N GLN A 496 21.12 20.28 9.82
CA GLN A 496 22.40 20.28 10.54
C GLN A 496 22.57 21.64 11.22
N ALA A 497 22.67 21.65 12.55
CA ALA A 497 22.81 22.88 13.33
C ALA A 497 24.26 23.36 13.43
N GLN A 498 24.51 24.65 13.17
CA GLN A 498 25.66 25.40 13.69
C GLN A 498 25.21 26.79 14.17
N ASP A 499 25.33 27.00 15.48
CA ASP A 499 25.28 28.20 16.33
C ASP A 499 24.36 29.41 16.03
N PRO A 500 23.59 29.91 17.04
CA PRO A 500 22.75 31.11 16.98
C PRO A 500 23.34 32.35 17.70
N ALA A 501 22.52 33.42 17.80
CA ALA A 501 22.69 34.72 18.48
C ALA A 501 23.43 35.81 17.66
N ALA A 502 23.02 37.09 17.65
CA ALA A 502 21.88 37.82 18.24
C ALA A 502 21.45 38.95 17.25
N MET A 503 20.50 39.88 17.48
CA MET A 503 19.77 40.35 18.68
C MET A 503 18.43 41.02 18.26
N GLN A 504 17.58 41.38 19.23
CA GLN A 504 16.30 42.08 19.03
C GLN A 504 16.46 43.60 18.80
N VAL A 505 15.44 44.28 18.26
CA VAL A 505 14.66 45.38 18.90
C VAL A 505 13.52 45.85 17.97
N ASP A 506 12.52 46.51 18.56
CA ASP A 506 11.12 46.68 18.13
C ASP A 506 10.79 47.84 17.14
N ASP A 507 9.49 47.92 16.82
CA ASP A 507 8.67 49.08 16.40
C ASP A 507 9.02 49.94 15.16
N ALA A 508 8.11 49.94 14.17
CA ALA A 508 7.13 51.03 14.01
C ALA A 508 6.14 50.82 12.83
N ALA A 509 4.91 51.33 12.97
CA ALA A 509 3.90 51.48 11.90
C ALA A 509 2.80 52.49 12.33
N PRO A 510 1.91 52.99 11.45
CA PRO A 510 1.96 53.08 9.98
C PRO A 510 2.30 54.55 9.59
N PRO A 511 1.49 55.48 9.02
CA PRO A 511 0.19 55.46 8.29
C PRO A 511 0.32 55.91 6.80
N ASP A 512 -0.81 56.30 6.20
CA ASP A 512 -1.06 57.06 4.96
C ASP A 512 -0.52 56.58 3.58
N GLY A 513 -1.33 56.60 2.50
CA GLY A 513 -2.76 56.91 2.47
C GLY A 513 -3.32 57.46 1.15
N SER A 514 -3.57 56.60 0.15
CA SER A 514 -4.55 56.88 -0.92
C SER A 514 -5.01 55.58 -1.57
N ALA A 515 -6.30 55.51 -1.94
CA ALA A 515 -6.92 54.34 -2.54
C ALA A 515 -7.33 54.62 -3.99
N GLU A 516 -7.26 53.59 -4.83
CA GLU A 516 -8.22 53.34 -5.92
C GLU A 516 -8.54 51.82 -5.93
N GLU A 517 -9.69 51.46 -6.52
CA GLU A 517 -10.34 50.15 -6.33
C GLU A 517 -9.90 49.04 -7.32
N PRO A 518 -10.19 47.76 -7.02
CA PRO A 518 -9.54 46.62 -7.69
C PRO A 518 -10.12 46.28 -9.06
N VAL A 519 -9.29 45.60 -9.87
CA VAL A 519 -9.71 44.86 -11.05
C VAL A 519 -9.33 43.39 -10.85
N ASP A 520 -10.31 42.50 -10.88
CA ASP A 520 -10.10 41.07 -10.67
C ASP A 520 -9.09 40.47 -11.66
N GLY A 521 -8.10 39.78 -11.10
CA GLY A 521 -6.96 39.21 -11.82
C GLY A 521 -6.39 38.00 -11.10
N ALA A 522 -7.25 37.09 -10.65
CA ALA A 522 -6.83 35.82 -10.06
C ALA A 522 -6.07 34.98 -11.10
N GLU A 523 -4.75 34.92 -10.98
CA GLU A 523 -3.93 33.95 -11.73
C GLU A 523 -4.03 32.59 -11.02
N ASP A 524 -4.28 31.55 -11.82
CA ASP A 524 -4.51 30.16 -11.40
C ASP A 524 -3.15 29.49 -11.12
N ASP A 525 -2.59 29.76 -9.93
CA ASP A 525 -1.36 29.15 -9.42
C ASP A 525 -1.58 27.65 -9.15
N GLY A 526 -1.53 26.86 -10.22
CA GLY A 526 -1.62 25.41 -10.15
C GLY A 526 -0.27 24.77 -9.80
N ASP A 527 -0.19 24.18 -8.61
CA ASP A 527 0.96 23.39 -8.15
C ASP A 527 1.31 22.25 -9.16
N GLU A 528 2.46 22.36 -9.82
CA GLU A 528 3.06 21.30 -10.66
C GLU A 528 4.36 20.81 -9.98
N ASP A 529 4.22 19.99 -8.93
CA ASP A 529 5.32 19.26 -8.26
C ASP A 529 6.01 18.28 -9.25
N GLU A 530 7.21 18.62 -9.72
CA GLU A 530 8.07 17.71 -10.49
C GLU A 530 9.53 17.75 -10.02
N SER A 531 9.91 16.82 -9.13
CA SER A 531 11.29 16.31 -9.01
C SER A 531 11.36 15.06 -8.12
N ALA A 532 11.32 13.89 -8.76
CA ALA A 532 11.69 12.61 -8.15
C ALA A 532 12.31 11.73 -9.25
N ASP A 533 13.60 11.90 -9.49
CA ASP A 533 14.35 10.97 -10.34
C ASP A 533 14.50 9.64 -9.59
N GLU A 534 13.77 8.62 -10.07
CA GLU A 534 14.00 7.23 -9.70
C GLU A 534 15.36 6.81 -10.26
N HIS A 535 16.42 7.08 -9.50
CA HIS A 535 17.72 6.43 -9.70
C HIS A 535 17.56 4.92 -9.48
N GLU A 536 17.23 4.19 -10.55
CA GLU A 536 17.25 2.73 -10.58
C GLU A 536 18.64 2.26 -10.13
N THR A 537 18.70 1.67 -8.95
CA THR A 537 19.93 1.04 -8.44
C THR A 537 20.29 -0.09 -9.38
N VAL A 538 21.48 -0.04 -10.00
CA VAL A 538 21.98 -1.05 -10.93
C VAL A 538 22.20 -2.38 -10.19
N ALA A 539 21.14 -3.17 -10.09
CA ALA A 539 21.07 -4.44 -9.38
C ALA A 539 20.67 -5.53 -10.38
N GLU A 540 21.70 -6.10 -11.00
CA GLU A 540 21.68 -7.28 -11.88
C GLU A 540 20.83 -7.16 -13.16
N ALA A 541 21.51 -7.27 -14.31
CA ALA A 541 20.88 -7.19 -15.63
C ALA A 541 20.20 -8.51 -16.05
N GLU A 542 19.19 -8.94 -15.28
CA GLU A 542 18.14 -9.76 -15.88
C GLU A 542 17.46 -8.93 -16.99
N GLU A 543 17.29 -9.50 -18.18
CA GLU A 543 16.60 -8.79 -19.26
C GLU A 543 15.16 -8.49 -18.83
N ASP A 544 14.69 -7.24 -18.97
CA ASP A 544 13.30 -6.88 -18.67
C ASP A 544 12.35 -7.45 -19.73
N LEU A 545 12.06 -8.73 -19.57
CA LEU A 545 11.05 -9.46 -20.32
C LEU A 545 9.62 -9.17 -19.81
N GLY A 546 9.46 -8.39 -18.74
CA GLY A 546 8.17 -7.96 -18.19
C GLY A 546 7.42 -9.02 -17.36
N ALA A 547 6.56 -8.55 -16.45
CA ALA A 547 5.69 -9.40 -15.66
C ALA A 547 4.52 -9.94 -16.50
N ILE A 548 4.14 -11.20 -16.30
CA ILE A 548 2.97 -11.82 -16.95
C ILE A 548 1.70 -11.32 -16.23
N GLY A 549 0.59 -11.24 -16.96
CA GLY A 549 -0.70 -10.77 -16.44
C GLY A 549 -1.88 -11.59 -16.99
N GLN A 550 -3.10 -11.23 -16.57
CA GLN A 550 -4.35 -11.82 -17.10
C GLN A 550 -5.35 -10.75 -17.58
N ASP A 551 -4.91 -9.50 -17.69
CA ASP A 551 -5.59 -8.47 -18.47
C ASP A 551 -5.55 -8.81 -19.97
N THR A 552 -6.58 -8.42 -20.71
CA THR A 552 -6.62 -8.60 -22.17
C THR A 552 -5.94 -7.43 -22.89
N LEU A 553 -5.41 -7.70 -24.09
CA LEU A 553 -4.82 -6.68 -24.97
C LEU A 553 -5.70 -5.43 -25.14
N SER A 554 -6.98 -5.60 -25.46
CA SER A 554 -7.95 -4.51 -25.63
C SER A 554 -8.23 -3.76 -24.32
N SER A 555 -8.15 -4.43 -23.17
CA SER A 555 -8.26 -3.77 -21.85
C SER A 555 -7.05 -2.88 -21.59
N MET A 556 -5.84 -3.37 -21.86
CA MET A 556 -4.60 -2.61 -21.65
C MET A 556 -4.45 -1.44 -22.64
N ILE A 557 -4.84 -1.63 -23.91
CA ILE A 557 -4.92 -0.52 -24.88
C ILE A 557 -5.86 0.57 -24.38
N ARG A 558 -7.06 0.23 -23.91
CA ARG A 558 -8.00 1.22 -23.34
C ARG A 558 -7.45 1.90 -22.09
N LYS A 559 -6.71 1.19 -21.24
CA LYS A 559 -6.04 1.78 -20.06
C LYS A 559 -4.96 2.78 -20.52
N ASP A 560 -4.15 2.45 -21.52
CA ASP A 560 -3.13 3.35 -22.09
C ASP A 560 -3.73 4.55 -22.86
N GLU A 561 -4.95 4.41 -23.42
CA GLU A 561 -5.77 5.49 -24.03
C GLU A 561 -6.42 6.42 -23.00
N MET A 562 -6.98 5.85 -21.93
CA MET A 562 -7.78 6.57 -20.92
C MET A 562 -6.93 7.32 -19.90
N VAL A 563 -5.67 6.90 -19.67
CA VAL A 563 -4.73 7.62 -18.79
C VAL A 563 -4.31 8.95 -19.44
N PRO A 564 -4.63 10.12 -18.84
CA PRO A 564 -4.15 11.40 -19.34
C PRO A 564 -2.62 11.45 -19.31
N ALA A 565 -1.99 11.97 -20.37
CA ALA A 565 -0.53 11.99 -20.54
C ALA A 565 0.23 12.47 -19.29
N ARG A 566 -0.33 13.47 -18.59
CA ARG A 566 0.17 14.07 -17.33
C ARG A 566 0.47 13.09 -16.17
N ARG A 567 0.01 11.83 -16.20
CA ARG A 567 0.24 10.86 -15.09
C ARG A 567 0.85 9.51 -15.51
N ARG A 568 1.53 9.44 -16.66
CA ARG A 568 2.28 8.23 -17.06
C ARG A 568 3.52 7.93 -16.21
N ARG A 569 4.09 8.92 -15.51
CA ARG A 569 5.09 8.68 -14.44
C ARG A 569 4.43 7.91 -13.26
N TYR A 570 3.37 8.46 -12.67
CA TYR A 570 2.57 7.91 -11.56
C TYR A 570 1.74 6.63 -11.84
N GLN A 571 2.08 5.84 -12.85
CA GLN A 571 1.31 4.64 -13.22
C GLN A 571 1.19 3.60 -12.10
N VAL A 572 2.25 3.43 -11.28
CA VAL A 572 2.34 2.42 -10.21
C VAL A 572 1.20 2.51 -9.19
N HIS A 573 0.72 3.71 -8.85
CA HIS A 573 -0.35 3.88 -7.86
C HIS A 573 -1.77 3.80 -8.45
N TYR A 574 -1.98 4.14 -9.73
CA TYR A 574 -3.32 4.08 -10.33
C TYR A 574 -3.82 2.65 -10.58
N TYR A 575 -2.90 1.68 -10.75
CA TYR A 575 -3.26 0.26 -10.92
C TYR A 575 -3.90 -0.39 -9.68
N ILE A 576 -3.90 0.29 -8.51
CA ILE A 576 -4.41 -0.26 -7.25
C ILE A 576 -5.94 -0.26 -7.16
N HIS A 577 -6.66 0.53 -7.98
CA HIS A 577 -8.05 0.91 -7.63
C HIS A 577 -9.18 0.65 -8.63
N GLN A 578 -8.96 0.23 -9.88
CA GLN A 578 -10.03 0.22 -10.90
C GLN A 578 -10.28 -1.10 -11.67
N ASP A 579 -9.69 -2.25 -11.30
CA ASP A 579 -10.04 -3.54 -11.93
C ASP A 579 -9.87 -4.80 -11.03
N ASN A 580 -9.93 -4.61 -9.71
CA ASN A 580 -9.44 -5.58 -8.72
C ASN A 580 -10.22 -6.92 -8.62
N LEU A 581 -11.35 -7.06 -9.33
CA LEU A 581 -12.19 -8.26 -9.26
C LEU A 581 -11.55 -9.49 -9.92
N GLY A 582 -10.76 -9.31 -10.98
CA GLY A 582 -10.04 -10.38 -11.68
C GLY A 582 -8.65 -10.65 -11.10
N ASN A 583 -7.88 -9.59 -10.88
CA ASN A 583 -6.45 -9.68 -10.54
C ASN A 583 -6.16 -9.92 -9.04
N SER A 584 -7.21 -10.07 -8.21
CA SER A 584 -7.04 -10.36 -6.77
C SER A 584 -6.38 -11.74 -6.53
N PRO A 585 -5.47 -11.88 -5.54
CA PRO A 585 -4.93 -13.15 -5.09
C PRO A 585 -5.88 -13.91 -4.12
N TYR A 586 -7.10 -13.41 -3.91
CA TYR A 586 -8.13 -13.97 -3.02
C TYR A 586 -9.54 -13.91 -3.66
N PRO A 587 -10.49 -14.78 -3.27
CA PRO A 587 -11.85 -14.79 -3.82
C PRO A 587 -12.66 -13.58 -3.31
N SER A 588 -13.64 -13.09 -4.09
CA SER A 588 -14.44 -11.89 -3.71
C SER A 588 -15.23 -12.06 -2.42
N GLU A 589 -15.58 -13.30 -2.09
CA GLU A 589 -16.14 -13.67 -0.80
C GLU A 589 -15.19 -14.65 -0.11
N TYR A 590 -14.70 -14.27 1.06
CA TYR A 590 -13.97 -15.16 1.95
C TYR A 590 -14.47 -14.99 3.38
N THR A 591 -14.01 -15.88 4.26
CA THR A 591 -14.02 -15.61 5.69
C THR A 591 -12.66 -16.05 6.21
N GLN A 592 -12.02 -15.14 6.93
CA GLN A 592 -10.67 -15.35 7.41
C GLN A 592 -10.66 -16.47 8.47
N ILE A 593 -9.70 -17.40 8.39
CA ILE A 593 -9.69 -18.59 9.27
C ILE A 593 -9.50 -18.21 10.74
N GLY A 594 -8.58 -17.31 11.06
CA GLY A 594 -8.33 -16.89 12.44
C GLY A 594 -9.60 -16.33 13.10
N LYS A 595 -10.37 -15.53 12.34
CA LYS A 595 -11.69 -15.05 12.75
C LYS A 595 -12.69 -16.18 12.98
N TRP A 596 -12.82 -17.14 12.06
CA TRP A 596 -13.72 -18.28 12.26
C TRP A 596 -13.32 -19.13 13.48
N LEU A 597 -12.02 -19.43 13.66
CA LEU A 597 -11.51 -20.19 14.81
C LEU A 597 -11.80 -19.50 16.15
N GLN A 598 -11.62 -18.17 16.23
CA GLN A 598 -11.96 -17.40 17.43
C GLN A 598 -13.48 -17.36 17.70
N GLU A 599 -14.31 -17.28 16.65
CA GLU A 599 -15.77 -17.31 16.78
C GLU A 599 -16.32 -18.71 17.13
N HIS A 600 -15.66 -19.79 16.68
CA HIS A 600 -16.08 -21.18 16.91
C HIS A 600 -15.65 -21.74 18.27
N TYR A 601 -14.34 -21.68 18.59
CA TYR A 601 -13.79 -22.25 19.83
C TYR A 601 -13.86 -21.28 21.03
N GLY A 602 -14.10 -19.99 20.77
CA GLY A 602 -14.20 -18.96 21.80
C GLY A 602 -12.86 -18.46 22.34
N GLN A 603 -12.91 -17.25 22.92
CA GLN A 603 -11.76 -16.39 23.23
C GLN A 603 -10.76 -16.96 24.24
N HIS A 604 -11.21 -17.87 25.12
CA HIS A 604 -10.42 -18.45 26.21
C HIS A 604 -10.05 -19.92 25.91
N SER A 605 -9.97 -20.29 24.62
CA SER A 605 -9.51 -21.62 24.19
C SER A 605 -8.03 -21.60 23.80
N ALA A 606 -7.35 -22.74 23.93
CA ALA A 606 -5.98 -22.91 23.45
C ALA A 606 -5.86 -22.63 21.92
N VAL A 607 -6.90 -22.98 21.16
CA VAL A 607 -7.02 -22.66 19.72
C VAL A 607 -7.01 -21.14 19.49
N ALA A 608 -7.80 -20.37 20.24
CA ALA A 608 -7.84 -18.91 20.11
C ALA A 608 -6.52 -18.24 20.56
N ALA A 609 -5.85 -18.79 21.58
CA ALA A 609 -4.54 -18.32 22.01
C ALA A 609 -3.46 -18.51 20.91
N VAL A 610 -3.38 -19.70 20.32
CA VAL A 610 -2.48 -19.98 19.17
C VAL A 610 -2.77 -19.07 17.98
N VAL A 611 -4.06 -18.87 17.65
CA VAL A 611 -4.49 -17.95 16.58
C VAL A 611 -4.08 -16.50 16.85
N ARG A 612 -4.22 -16.01 18.10
CA ARG A 612 -3.79 -14.66 18.51
C ARG A 612 -2.26 -14.51 18.39
N LEU A 613 -1.51 -15.52 18.82
CA LEU A 613 -0.05 -15.56 18.76
C LEU A 613 0.46 -15.38 17.31
N HIS A 614 -0.11 -16.18 16.40
CA HIS A 614 0.18 -16.12 14.96
C HIS A 614 -0.20 -14.78 14.33
N ALA A 615 -1.40 -14.28 14.62
CA ALA A 615 -1.87 -13.00 14.11
C ALA A 615 -0.96 -11.83 14.53
N VAL A 616 -0.44 -11.85 15.77
CA VAL A 616 0.50 -10.83 16.25
C VAL A 616 1.85 -10.92 15.54
N ILE A 617 2.43 -12.11 15.36
CA ILE A 617 3.71 -12.30 14.62
C ILE A 617 3.59 -11.80 13.17
N ASN A 618 2.45 -12.06 12.52
CA ASN A 618 2.15 -11.68 11.15
C ASN A 618 1.53 -10.26 11.04
N GLN A 619 1.41 -9.51 12.14
CA GLN A 619 0.82 -8.16 12.20
C GLN A 619 -0.61 -8.05 11.60
N ASN A 620 -1.37 -9.14 11.58
CA ASN A 620 -2.66 -9.27 10.90
C ASN A 620 -3.76 -8.47 11.63
N SER A 621 -4.12 -7.31 11.07
CA SER A 621 -5.00 -6.34 11.72
C SER A 621 -6.45 -6.80 11.88
N GLU A 622 -6.98 -7.66 11.00
CA GLU A 622 -8.35 -8.20 11.11
C GLU A 622 -8.55 -9.07 12.37
N ILE A 623 -7.49 -9.72 12.86
CA ILE A 623 -7.50 -10.64 14.02
C ILE A 623 -6.94 -9.96 15.27
N VAL A 624 -5.95 -9.08 15.10
CA VAL A 624 -5.39 -8.29 16.21
C VAL A 624 -6.41 -7.22 16.67
N ASN A 625 -7.17 -6.63 15.75
CA ASN A 625 -8.27 -5.72 16.06
C ASN A 625 -9.56 -6.07 15.29
N PRO A 626 -10.50 -6.85 15.88
CA PRO A 626 -11.79 -7.15 15.25
C PRO A 626 -12.73 -5.94 15.09
N HIS A 627 -12.38 -4.76 15.63
CA HIS A 627 -13.19 -3.54 15.52
C HIS A 627 -12.96 -2.74 14.22
N SER A 628 -11.89 -3.03 13.47
CA SER A 628 -11.48 -2.29 12.26
C SER A 628 -12.52 -2.27 11.14
N HIS A 629 -13.44 -3.24 11.09
CA HIS A 629 -14.48 -3.37 10.05
C HIS A 629 -15.93 -3.11 10.55
N ILE A 630 -16.11 -2.45 11.71
CA ILE A 630 -17.44 -2.19 12.26
C ILE A 630 -18.09 -0.96 11.58
N LEU A 631 -18.64 -1.19 10.39
CA LEU A 631 -19.63 -0.31 9.74
C LEU A 631 -20.93 -1.04 9.33
N GLN A 632 -21.06 -2.35 9.55
CA GLN A 632 -22.16 -3.15 8.98
C GLN A 632 -22.88 -4.15 9.93
N ARG A 633 -22.52 -4.25 11.22
CA ARG A 633 -23.31 -5.04 12.21
C ARG A 633 -23.31 -4.42 13.61
N PRO A 634 -24.38 -4.62 14.40
CA PRO A 634 -24.50 -4.09 15.75
C PRO A 634 -23.53 -4.78 16.74
N PRO A 635 -23.09 -4.08 17.80
CA PRO A 635 -22.05 -4.57 18.70
C PRO A 635 -22.59 -5.62 19.69
N SER A 636 -22.37 -6.90 19.37
CA SER A 636 -22.01 -7.84 20.44
C SER A 636 -20.54 -7.57 20.79
N VAL A 637 -20.24 -7.33 22.08
CA VAL A 637 -18.87 -6.97 22.52
C VAL A 637 -18.00 -8.22 22.48
N ARG A 638 -17.37 -8.45 21.33
CA ARG A 638 -16.46 -9.57 21.06
C ARG A 638 -15.02 -9.15 21.39
N VAL A 639 -14.67 -9.25 22.67
CA VAL A 639 -13.28 -9.12 23.15
C VAL A 639 -12.37 -10.12 22.38
N PRO A 640 -11.13 -9.79 22.02
CA PRO A 640 -10.19 -10.78 21.49
C PRO A 640 -9.75 -11.81 22.56
N ALA A 641 -8.94 -12.80 22.16
CA ALA A 641 -8.20 -13.62 23.13
C ALA A 641 -7.18 -12.77 23.91
N PRO A 642 -6.89 -13.06 25.19
CA PRO A 642 -6.06 -12.20 26.04
C PRO A 642 -4.67 -11.91 25.46
N THR A 643 -4.28 -10.64 25.45
CA THR A 643 -2.91 -10.21 25.17
C THR A 643 -2.03 -10.53 26.38
N THR A 644 -0.92 -11.22 26.15
CA THR A 644 0.03 -11.69 27.18
C THR A 644 1.45 -11.19 26.92
N LEU A 645 2.31 -11.14 27.94
CA LEU A 645 3.70 -10.67 27.81
C LEU A 645 4.50 -11.50 26.78
N LYS A 646 4.18 -12.79 26.60
CA LYS A 646 4.76 -13.66 25.56
C LYS A 646 4.68 -13.04 24.16
N HIS A 647 3.58 -12.35 23.82
CA HIS A 647 3.44 -11.64 22.54
C HIS A 647 4.53 -10.58 22.34
N PHE A 648 4.80 -9.78 23.38
CA PHE A 648 5.87 -8.77 23.35
C PHE A 648 7.26 -9.43 23.29
N LYS A 649 7.48 -10.55 23.99
CA LYS A 649 8.76 -11.30 23.91
C LYS A 649 9.03 -11.87 22.52
N LEU A 650 8.03 -12.43 21.86
CA LEU A 650 8.13 -12.93 20.48
C LEU A 650 8.43 -11.80 19.48
N LEU A 651 7.76 -10.65 19.63
CA LEU A 651 8.01 -9.47 18.79
C LEU A 651 9.40 -8.86 19.02
N ALA A 652 9.88 -8.80 20.27
CA ALA A 652 11.24 -8.38 20.60
C ALA A 652 12.29 -9.29 19.95
N ARG A 653 12.09 -10.62 20.04
CA ARG A 653 12.94 -11.63 19.39
C ARG A 653 13.02 -11.47 17.87
N LEU A 654 11.93 -11.03 17.22
CA LEU A 654 11.89 -10.72 15.77
C LEU A 654 12.26 -9.26 15.43
N GLY A 655 12.51 -8.40 16.42
CA GLY A 655 12.78 -6.97 16.24
C GLY A 655 11.60 -6.12 15.74
N ARG A 656 10.37 -6.66 15.71
CA ARG A 656 9.18 -6.05 15.08
C ARG A 656 8.42 -5.14 16.03
N ALA A 657 7.92 -4.01 15.54
CA ALA A 657 7.03 -3.14 16.31
C ALA A 657 5.75 -3.90 16.74
N PRO A 658 5.37 -3.86 18.04
CA PRO A 658 4.03 -4.24 18.48
C PRO A 658 2.98 -3.35 17.85
N SER A 659 1.86 -3.96 17.45
CA SER A 659 0.71 -3.22 16.91
C SER A 659 0.10 -2.33 17.98
N ILE A 660 -0.35 -1.12 17.60
CA ILE A 660 -0.85 -0.11 18.54
C ILE A 660 -1.97 -0.63 19.46
N TRP A 661 -2.83 -1.50 18.91
CA TRP A 661 -3.92 -2.16 19.60
C TRP A 661 -3.49 -3.01 20.81
N LEU A 662 -2.26 -3.51 20.84
CA LEU A 662 -1.71 -4.25 21.99
C LEU A 662 -1.36 -3.31 23.17
N TYR A 663 -1.13 -2.03 22.91
CA TYR A 663 -1.03 -1.00 23.95
C TYR A 663 -2.42 -0.48 24.34
N ASP A 664 -3.32 -0.29 23.36
CA ASP A 664 -4.70 0.12 23.63
C ASP A 664 -5.47 -0.94 24.48
N ASP A 665 -5.22 -2.24 24.27
CA ASP A 665 -5.68 -3.34 25.13
C ASP A 665 -5.30 -3.10 26.61
N ILE A 666 -4.05 -2.73 26.87
CA ILE A 666 -3.51 -2.45 28.21
C ILE A 666 -4.13 -1.18 28.79
N GLU A 667 -4.31 -0.13 27.97
CA GLU A 667 -4.95 1.13 28.38
C GLU A 667 -6.42 0.96 28.77
N ASN A 668 -7.14 0.07 28.10
CA ASN A 668 -8.50 -0.32 28.48
C ASN A 668 -8.56 -1.18 29.77
N GLY A 669 -7.40 -1.55 30.34
CA GLY A 669 -7.31 -2.19 31.65
C GLY A 669 -7.28 -3.72 31.63
N MET A 670 -6.82 -4.32 30.52
CA MET A 670 -6.67 -5.78 30.39
C MET A 670 -5.84 -6.40 31.53
N GLU A 671 -6.21 -7.61 31.93
CA GLU A 671 -5.51 -8.38 32.95
C GLU A 671 -4.05 -8.67 32.55
N PHE A 672 -3.16 -8.77 33.54
CA PHE A 672 -1.76 -9.07 33.30
C PHE A 672 -1.52 -10.60 33.30
N TYR A 673 -1.03 -11.12 32.18
CA TYR A 673 -0.64 -12.52 31.99
C TYR A 673 0.77 -12.60 31.37
N PHE A 674 1.62 -13.50 31.87
CA PHE A 674 2.92 -13.79 31.28
C PHE A 674 2.78 -14.61 29.99
N SER A 675 1.96 -15.66 30.01
CA SER A 675 1.73 -16.59 28.89
C SER A 675 0.27 -17.03 28.80
N GLU A 676 -0.04 -17.87 27.81
CA GLU A 676 -1.34 -18.56 27.71
C GLU A 676 -1.61 -19.53 28.88
N GLU A 677 -0.56 -19.94 29.61
CA GLU A 677 -0.63 -20.91 30.71
C GLU A 677 -1.26 -20.33 31.99
N ASP A 678 -1.26 -19.00 32.13
CA ASP A 678 -1.84 -18.32 33.30
C ASP A 678 -3.38 -18.33 33.33
N TYR A 679 -4.03 -18.52 32.17
CA TYR A 679 -5.50 -18.50 32.04
C TYR A 679 -6.13 -19.77 31.46
N LEU A 680 -5.36 -20.63 30.78
CA LEU A 680 -5.80 -21.94 30.28
C LEU A 680 -5.56 -23.05 31.30
N THR A 681 -6.23 -24.20 31.13
CA THR A 681 -5.94 -25.42 31.90
C THR A 681 -4.93 -26.32 31.19
N ALA A 682 -4.24 -27.18 31.96
CA ALA A 682 -3.29 -28.16 31.41
C ALA A 682 -3.93 -29.14 30.42
N GLU A 683 -5.23 -29.45 30.57
CA GLU A 683 -5.98 -30.31 29.64
C GLU A 683 -6.17 -29.61 28.29
N GLU A 684 -6.56 -28.33 28.29
CA GLU A 684 -6.69 -27.50 27.08
C GLU A 684 -5.35 -27.28 26.39
N LEU A 685 -4.28 -27.02 27.15
CA LEU A 685 -2.91 -26.90 26.64
C LEU A 685 -2.38 -28.21 26.04
N SER A 686 -2.84 -29.37 26.51
CA SER A 686 -2.48 -30.67 25.94
C SER A 686 -3.25 -31.04 24.66
N GLY A 687 -4.29 -30.27 24.31
CA GLY A 687 -5.19 -30.58 23.20
C GLY A 687 -5.97 -31.88 23.41
N ALA A 688 -6.51 -32.10 24.61
CA ALA A 688 -7.34 -33.24 24.97
C ALA A 688 -8.84 -32.88 25.01
N SER A 689 -9.61 -33.44 24.05
CA SER A 689 -11.08 -33.41 23.89
C SER A 689 -11.86 -32.22 24.47
N HIS A 690 -12.37 -31.35 23.60
CA HIS A 690 -13.27 -30.25 23.97
C HIS A 690 -14.71 -30.73 24.23
N SER A 691 -14.91 -31.54 25.30
CA SER A 691 -16.26 -31.99 25.65
C SER A 691 -17.14 -30.80 26.06
N LYS A 692 -18.21 -30.57 25.29
CA LYS A 692 -19.14 -29.41 25.41
C LYS A 692 -19.95 -29.36 26.73
N LEU A 693 -19.66 -30.25 27.69
CA LEU A 693 -20.37 -30.43 28.96
C LEU A 693 -19.71 -29.77 30.18
N PHE A 694 -18.38 -29.55 30.19
CA PHE A 694 -17.67 -29.12 31.41
C PHE A 694 -17.66 -27.60 31.66
N LEU A 695 -17.65 -26.78 30.60
CA LEU A 695 -17.50 -25.31 30.67
C LEU A 695 -18.59 -24.58 31.49
N SER A 696 -19.76 -25.19 31.68
CA SER A 696 -20.86 -24.60 32.48
C SER A 696 -20.64 -24.69 33.99
N LYS A 697 -19.83 -25.65 34.46
CA LYS A 697 -19.78 -26.04 35.88
C LYS A 697 -18.64 -25.34 36.64
N THR A 698 -17.47 -25.23 36.03
CA THR A 698 -16.29 -24.54 36.60
C THR A 698 -16.50 -23.02 36.72
N ARG A 699 -17.22 -22.39 35.78
CA ARG A 699 -17.45 -20.94 35.78
C ARG A 699 -18.26 -20.42 36.98
N ARG A 700 -19.09 -21.26 37.62
CA ARG A 700 -19.76 -20.92 38.90
C ARG A 700 -18.86 -21.11 40.13
N ALA A 701 -17.84 -21.96 40.06
CA ALA A 701 -16.98 -22.26 41.22
C ALA A 701 -15.96 -21.16 41.52
N ARG A 702 -15.47 -20.44 40.51
CA ARG A 702 -14.50 -19.33 40.68
C ARG A 702 -15.14 -18.00 41.10
N GLN A 703 -16.47 -17.89 41.20
CA GLN A 703 -17.17 -16.64 41.54
C GLN A 703 -17.68 -16.59 43.01
N ALA A 704 -17.01 -17.30 43.91
CA ALA A 704 -17.28 -17.30 45.35
C ALA A 704 -16.29 -16.38 46.10
N VAL A 705 -16.48 -15.05 45.97
CA VAL A 705 -15.71 -14.08 46.77
C VAL A 705 -16.12 -14.18 48.23
N LYS A 706 -15.14 -14.33 49.12
CA LYS A 706 -15.34 -14.51 50.56
C LYS A 706 -15.64 -13.17 51.25
N SER A 707 -16.91 -12.79 51.28
CA SER A 707 -17.39 -11.68 52.11
C SER A 707 -17.36 -12.08 53.59
N GLU A 708 -16.75 -11.23 54.42
CA GLU A 708 -16.88 -11.35 55.88
C GLU A 708 -18.25 -10.80 56.29
N ALA A 709 -18.99 -11.60 57.06
CA ALA A 709 -20.25 -11.22 57.66
C ALA A 709 -20.28 -11.74 59.11
N SER A 710 -20.87 -10.95 60.00
CA SER A 710 -21.17 -11.33 61.39
C SER A 710 -22.67 -11.14 61.67
N PRO A 711 -23.23 -11.83 62.69
CA PRO A 711 -24.66 -12.23 62.70
C PRO A 711 -25.63 -11.08 63.07
N THR A 712 -26.97 -11.22 63.10
CA THR A 712 -27.81 -12.38 63.50
C THR A 712 -29.20 -12.31 62.77
N PRO A 713 -30.30 -13.07 63.08
CA PRO A 713 -31.15 -13.65 62.02
C PRO A 713 -32.63 -13.18 61.96
N GLY A 714 -33.32 -13.52 60.87
CA GLY A 714 -34.78 -13.40 60.70
C GLY A 714 -35.30 -14.37 59.61
N PRO A 715 -36.52 -14.94 59.71
CA PRO A 715 -36.89 -16.18 59.00
C PRO A 715 -37.52 -15.99 57.61
N SER A 716 -37.50 -17.07 56.83
CA SER A 716 -38.05 -17.16 55.47
C SER A 716 -39.55 -17.52 55.42
N THR A 717 -40.26 -17.02 54.40
CA THR A 717 -41.50 -17.63 53.91
C THR A 717 -41.53 -17.71 52.37
N ALA A 718 -42.24 -18.74 51.91
CA ALA A 718 -42.40 -19.24 50.55
C ALA A 718 -42.99 -18.25 49.52
N GLY A 719 -42.87 -18.62 48.23
CA GLY A 719 -43.64 -18.05 47.12
C GLY A 719 -45.05 -18.69 46.97
N PRO A 720 -45.68 -18.80 45.76
CA PRO A 720 -45.04 -18.80 44.43
C PRO A 720 -45.72 -17.98 43.30
N SER A 721 -44.97 -17.84 42.20
CA SER A 721 -45.35 -17.72 40.77
C SER A 721 -46.84 -17.70 40.34
N ARG A 722 -47.20 -16.77 39.43
CA ARG A 722 -47.53 -17.08 38.01
C ARG A 722 -47.81 -15.86 37.10
N LEU A 723 -47.32 -15.97 35.86
CA LEU A 723 -47.88 -15.55 34.55
C LEU A 723 -48.50 -14.15 34.32
N ALA A 724 -47.94 -13.47 33.30
CA ALA A 724 -48.60 -12.90 32.10
C ALA A 724 -49.61 -11.71 32.25
N GLU A 725 -49.89 -10.87 31.24
CA GLU A 725 -49.54 -10.89 29.80
C GLU A 725 -49.40 -9.44 29.21
N SER A 726 -49.48 -9.30 27.88
CA SER A 726 -49.38 -8.07 27.04
C SER A 726 -50.27 -6.86 27.46
N SER A 727 -50.12 -5.60 26.98
CA SER A 727 -49.67 -5.12 25.65
C SER A 727 -49.34 -3.58 25.59
N SER A 728 -49.02 -3.08 24.38
CA SER A 728 -49.10 -1.70 23.79
C SER A 728 -49.80 -0.55 24.56
N SER A 729 -49.49 0.75 24.38
CA SER A 729 -48.56 1.47 23.47
C SER A 729 -48.57 3.00 23.73
N SER A 730 -47.55 3.75 23.24
CA SER A 730 -47.58 5.19 22.80
C SER A 730 -47.99 6.30 23.80
N ALA A 731 -47.62 7.58 23.66
CA ALA A 731 -46.48 8.27 23.01
C ALA A 731 -46.49 9.76 23.45
N SER A 732 -45.36 10.48 23.38
CA SER A 732 -45.20 11.93 23.67
C SER A 732 -45.49 12.42 25.11
N GLY A 733 -44.94 13.56 25.58
CA GLY A 733 -43.85 14.37 25.04
C GLY A 733 -43.66 15.71 25.80
N SER A 734 -42.44 16.26 25.78
CA SER A 734 -42.03 17.66 26.09
C SER A 734 -42.54 18.37 27.36
N GLY A 735 -41.63 18.91 28.19
CA GLY A 735 -42.02 19.76 29.33
C GLY A 735 -40.88 20.33 30.19
N SER A 736 -39.90 21.04 29.59
CA SER A 736 -38.90 21.75 30.40
C SER A 736 -39.44 23.07 30.96
N SER A 737 -39.09 23.40 32.22
CA SER A 737 -39.19 24.79 32.69
C SER A 737 -38.12 25.11 33.74
N ILE A 738 -37.46 26.26 33.57
CA ILE A 738 -36.51 26.84 34.51
C ILE A 738 -37.11 28.16 35.01
N LYS A 739 -37.09 28.40 36.33
CA LYS A 739 -37.21 29.76 36.92
C LYS A 739 -36.66 29.79 38.36
N ARG A 740 -35.83 30.81 38.64
CA ARG A 740 -35.38 31.25 39.98
C ARG A 740 -36.16 32.57 40.37
N PRO A 741 -35.72 33.40 41.32
CA PRO A 741 -35.97 33.25 42.77
C PRO A 741 -36.55 34.53 43.45
N ARG A 742 -36.91 34.46 44.75
CA ARG A 742 -37.06 35.57 45.73
C ARG A 742 -36.88 34.95 47.14
N ARG A 743 -35.93 35.36 48.02
CA ARG A 743 -35.88 36.55 48.91
C ARG A 743 -37.09 36.66 49.87
N SER A 744 -36.95 36.95 51.18
CA SER A 744 -35.80 37.56 51.92
C SER A 744 -35.94 37.61 53.46
N VAL A 745 -34.81 37.67 54.21
CA VAL A 745 -34.59 38.38 55.53
C VAL A 745 -35.28 37.73 56.78
N ALA A 746 -34.82 37.78 58.05
CA ALA A 746 -33.70 38.39 58.82
C ALA A 746 -33.21 37.36 59.90
N SER A 747 -31.96 37.24 60.39
CA SER A 747 -31.01 38.14 61.10
C SER A 747 -31.28 38.45 62.59
N SER A 748 -30.40 37.99 63.50
CA SER A 748 -30.02 38.66 64.76
C SER A 748 -28.69 38.10 65.31
N VAL A 749 -28.07 38.77 66.29
CA VAL A 749 -26.64 38.60 66.70
C VAL A 749 -26.47 38.77 68.22
N LYS A 750 -25.54 38.00 68.84
CA LYS A 750 -24.68 38.29 70.04
C LYS A 750 -24.19 36.99 70.70
N SER A 751 -23.14 36.88 71.54
CA SER A 751 -21.80 37.54 71.72
C SER A 751 -21.28 37.20 73.14
N TYR A 752 -19.99 36.87 73.35
CA TYR A 752 -19.13 37.03 74.57
C TYR A 752 -17.86 36.14 74.31
N VAL A 753 -16.62 36.64 74.14
CA VAL A 753 -15.63 37.29 75.05
C VAL A 753 -14.65 36.31 75.72
N VAL A 754 -13.36 36.69 75.72
CA VAL A 754 -12.08 35.99 76.06
C VAL A 754 -11.07 37.14 76.40
N PRO A 755 -10.03 37.06 77.27
CA PRO A 755 -9.17 35.90 77.67
C PRO A 755 -8.94 35.71 79.20
N ASP A 756 -8.09 34.71 79.52
CA ASP A 756 -6.99 34.64 80.54
C ASP A 756 -6.56 33.15 80.63
N SER A 757 -5.31 32.71 80.87
CA SER A 757 -3.95 33.31 80.95
C SER A 757 -2.91 32.18 80.65
N ASP A 758 -1.62 32.50 80.49
CA ASP A 758 -0.51 31.54 80.25
C ASP A 758 -0.39 30.39 81.29
N ASP A 759 0.03 29.20 80.83
CA ASP A 759 1.30 28.55 81.25
C ASP A 759 1.67 27.33 80.33
N GLU A 760 2.90 26.81 80.49
CA GLU A 760 3.64 25.92 79.55
C GLU A 760 3.45 24.38 79.68
N ASP A 761 3.91 23.68 78.62
CA ASP A 761 4.43 22.29 78.55
C ASP A 761 3.50 21.05 78.50
N LEU A 762 4.02 20.00 77.82
CA LEU A 762 3.55 18.61 77.64
C LEU A 762 2.26 18.40 76.79
N SER A 763 2.18 17.43 75.86
CA SER A 763 3.08 16.32 75.48
C SER A 763 3.03 15.95 73.99
N VAL A 764 4.03 15.20 73.53
CA VAL A 764 4.19 14.68 72.15
C VAL A 764 3.38 13.38 71.94
N GLU A 765 3.25 12.94 70.68
CA GLU A 765 2.73 11.66 70.15
C GLU A 765 1.23 11.59 69.78
N SER A 766 0.92 11.63 68.47
CA SER A 766 -0.31 11.00 67.91
C SER A 766 -0.30 10.72 66.39
N GLU A 767 0.51 11.40 65.57
CA GLU A 767 0.40 11.33 64.10
C GLU A 767 0.73 9.95 63.48
N SER A 768 1.54 9.12 64.16
CA SER A 768 2.10 7.88 63.58
C SER A 768 1.13 6.69 63.42
N GLU A 769 -0.12 6.79 63.90
CA GLU A 769 -1.14 5.72 63.78
C GLU A 769 -1.83 5.69 62.40
N SER A 770 -2.09 6.86 61.80
CA SER A 770 -2.88 6.95 60.56
C SER A 770 -2.14 6.42 59.34
N GLU A 771 -0.86 6.74 59.19
CA GLU A 771 -0.02 6.28 58.07
C GLU A 771 0.18 4.76 58.08
N ARG A 772 0.27 4.16 59.26
CA ARG A 772 0.48 2.71 59.44
C ARG A 772 -0.72 1.86 58.98
N ARG A 773 -1.89 2.47 58.79
CA ARG A 773 -3.11 1.80 58.31
C ARG A 773 -3.30 1.94 56.79
N SER A 774 -2.82 3.01 56.15
CA SER A 774 -2.91 3.20 54.70
C SER A 774 -1.84 2.42 53.91
N ALA A 775 -0.69 2.13 54.53
CA ALA A 775 0.42 1.42 53.89
C ALA A 775 0.18 -0.09 53.65
N LYS A 776 -0.79 -0.72 54.31
CA LYS A 776 -1.02 -2.17 54.22
C LYS A 776 -2.08 -2.54 53.18
N ARG A 777 -1.62 -3.05 52.03
CA ARG A 777 -2.38 -3.53 50.85
C ARG A 777 -2.89 -2.47 49.86
N LYS A 778 -1.98 -1.67 49.30
CA LYS A 778 -2.12 -1.30 47.87
C LYS A 778 -1.61 -2.48 47.03
N ALA A 779 -2.51 -3.19 46.36
CA ALA A 779 -2.14 -4.25 45.43
C ALA A 779 -1.69 -3.63 44.09
N GLU A 780 -0.55 -4.07 43.57
CA GLU A 780 -0.02 -3.65 42.26
C GLU A 780 -1.06 -3.88 41.15
N THR A 781 -1.44 -2.82 40.43
CA THR A 781 -2.50 -2.89 39.41
C THR A 781 -2.02 -3.67 38.18
N ASN A 782 -2.95 -4.17 37.36
CA ASN A 782 -2.59 -4.81 36.09
C ASN A 782 -1.79 -3.86 35.17
N MET A 783 -2.14 -2.57 35.15
CA MET A 783 -1.39 -1.53 34.43
C MET A 783 0.04 -1.39 34.95
N GLN A 784 0.24 -1.38 36.27
CA GLN A 784 1.57 -1.30 36.88
C GLN A 784 2.41 -2.53 36.57
N ARG A 785 1.82 -3.74 36.61
CA ARG A 785 2.50 -4.98 36.19
C ARG A 785 2.93 -4.93 34.72
N TRP A 786 2.06 -4.46 33.83
CA TRP A 786 2.37 -4.24 32.43
C TRP A 786 3.54 -3.26 32.25
N ILE A 787 3.46 -2.05 32.83
CA ILE A 787 4.52 -1.03 32.76
C ILE A 787 5.87 -1.58 33.25
N LYS A 788 5.87 -2.29 34.38
CA LYS A 788 7.06 -2.89 35.00
C LYS A 788 7.73 -3.97 34.14
N GLN A 789 6.94 -4.87 33.55
CA GLN A 789 7.48 -5.93 32.69
C GLN A 789 7.90 -5.40 31.30
N LEU A 790 7.23 -4.38 30.79
CA LEU A 790 7.61 -3.66 29.58
C LEU A 790 8.89 -2.82 29.78
N ASP A 791 9.12 -2.24 30.97
CA ASP A 791 10.37 -1.55 31.31
C ASP A 791 11.57 -2.51 31.34
N ILE A 792 11.39 -3.72 31.90
CA ILE A 792 12.42 -4.78 31.87
C ILE A 792 12.79 -5.15 30.42
N LEU A 793 11.78 -5.36 29.54
CA LEU A 793 12.04 -5.64 28.12
C LEU A 793 12.73 -4.47 27.39
N LEU A 794 12.39 -3.22 27.73
CA LEU A 794 13.06 -2.05 27.16
C LEU A 794 14.54 -1.96 27.60
N LYS A 795 14.83 -2.28 28.86
CA LYS A 795 16.20 -2.37 29.40
C LYS A 795 17.01 -3.50 28.75
N GLU A 796 16.40 -4.65 28.50
CA GLU A 796 17.01 -5.74 27.72
C GLU A 796 17.35 -5.31 26.28
N GLU A 797 16.43 -4.66 25.57
CA GLU A 797 16.64 -4.17 24.19
C GLU A 797 17.67 -3.04 24.12
N GLN A 798 17.74 -2.16 25.13
CA GLN A 798 18.79 -1.17 25.26
C GLN A 798 20.16 -1.82 25.50
N ARG A 799 20.25 -2.89 26.30
CA ARG A 799 21.48 -3.68 26.48
C ARG A 799 21.92 -4.39 25.19
N LYS A 800 21.00 -5.02 24.45
CA LYS A 800 21.29 -5.64 23.14
C LYS A 800 21.79 -4.60 22.14
N TYR A 801 21.17 -3.41 22.10
CA TYR A 801 21.58 -2.31 21.23
C TYR A 801 22.97 -1.75 21.58
N THR A 802 23.29 -1.52 22.86
CA THR A 802 24.62 -1.02 23.25
C THR A 802 25.72 -2.06 23.02
N GLU A 803 25.45 -3.35 23.27
CA GLU A 803 26.38 -4.43 22.95
C GLU A 803 26.61 -4.55 21.43
N ARG A 804 25.55 -4.55 20.62
CA ARG A 804 25.66 -4.56 19.15
C ARG A 804 26.46 -3.36 18.64
N LYS A 805 26.19 -2.16 19.15
CA LYS A 805 26.93 -0.94 18.81
C LYS A 805 28.42 -1.08 19.16
N ARG A 806 28.76 -1.68 20.31
CA ARG A 806 30.14 -1.99 20.69
C ARG A 806 30.80 -3.02 19.75
N ARG A 807 30.10 -4.11 19.40
CA ARG A 807 30.61 -5.13 18.45
C ARG A 807 30.90 -4.51 17.07
N VAL A 808 29.96 -3.73 16.51
CA VAL A 808 30.12 -3.08 15.20
C VAL A 808 31.25 -2.04 15.21
N HIS A 809 31.39 -1.22 16.25
CA HIS A 809 32.52 -0.29 16.35
C HIS A 809 33.87 -1.02 16.51
N ALA A 810 33.91 -2.21 17.10
CA ALA A 810 35.13 -3.02 17.21
C ALA A 810 35.53 -3.72 15.89
N SER A 811 34.58 -4.01 15.01
CA SER A 811 34.85 -4.60 13.69
C SER A 811 35.03 -3.58 12.55
N THR A 812 34.86 -2.29 12.84
CA THR A 812 34.95 -1.20 11.86
C THR A 812 36.37 -0.60 11.84
N PRO A 813 36.99 -0.37 10.65
CA PRO A 813 38.29 0.29 10.58
C PRO A 813 38.30 1.70 11.21
N PRO A 814 39.38 2.08 11.93
CA PRO A 814 39.46 3.36 12.62
C PRO A 814 39.32 4.54 11.64
N GLY A 815 38.33 5.39 11.88
CA GLY A 815 37.99 6.56 11.05
C GLY A 815 36.61 6.50 10.39
N VAL A 816 36.04 5.30 10.19
CA VAL A 816 34.73 5.14 9.53
C VAL A 816 33.58 5.27 10.54
N LYS A 817 32.69 6.25 10.34
CA LYS A 817 31.52 6.48 11.20
C LYS A 817 30.32 5.60 10.80
N VAL A 818 30.27 4.36 11.27
CA VAL A 818 29.10 3.48 11.08
C VAL A 818 27.98 3.84 12.05
N LYS A 819 26.76 4.04 11.53
CA LYS A 819 25.53 4.33 12.30
C LYS A 819 24.74 3.03 12.52
N VAL A 820 24.75 2.51 13.75
CA VAL A 820 23.89 1.38 14.14
C VAL A 820 22.49 1.92 14.49
N LEU A 821 21.44 1.29 13.96
CA LEU A 821 20.05 1.67 14.20
C LEU A 821 19.43 0.84 15.36
N LYS A 822 18.35 1.36 15.95
CA LYS A 822 17.49 0.63 16.89
C LYS A 822 16.47 -0.21 16.12
N THR A 823 16.06 -1.36 16.67
CA THR A 823 14.99 -2.21 16.13
C THR A 823 13.63 -1.49 16.19
N GLU A 824 12.69 -1.87 15.32
CA GLU A 824 11.34 -1.29 15.32
C GLU A 824 10.57 -1.63 16.60
N PHE A 825 10.82 -2.81 17.20
CA PHE A 825 10.34 -3.14 18.55
C PHE A 825 10.82 -2.11 19.59
N HIS A 826 12.13 -1.84 19.63
CA HIS A 826 12.73 -0.90 20.57
C HIS A 826 12.18 0.52 20.36
N LYS A 827 12.09 1.01 19.12
CA LYS A 827 11.47 2.30 18.79
C LYS A 827 10.04 2.39 19.35
N SER A 828 9.19 1.41 19.02
CA SER A 828 7.79 1.37 19.42
C SER A 828 7.61 1.32 20.93
N LEU A 829 8.40 0.50 21.63
CA LEU A 829 8.33 0.35 23.07
C LEU A 829 8.81 1.61 23.82
N ALA A 830 9.89 2.23 23.35
CA ALA A 830 10.40 3.50 23.90
C ALA A 830 9.41 4.66 23.74
N PHE A 831 8.59 4.65 22.68
CA PHE A 831 7.55 5.65 22.44
C PHE A 831 6.27 5.41 23.26
N ASN A 832 5.80 4.16 23.31
CA ASN A 832 4.51 3.83 23.94
C ASN A 832 4.59 3.63 25.47
N LEU A 833 5.74 3.24 26.04
CA LEU A 833 5.85 3.05 27.49
C LEU A 833 5.64 4.36 28.30
N PRO A 834 6.14 5.54 27.88
CA PRO A 834 5.78 6.81 28.49
C PRO A 834 4.28 7.15 28.43
N ARG A 835 3.58 6.78 27.33
CA ARG A 835 2.12 6.94 27.18
C ARG A 835 1.38 6.12 28.25
N LEU A 836 1.76 4.85 28.45
CA LEU A 836 1.20 4.01 29.51
C LEU A 836 1.46 4.58 30.92
N ARG A 837 2.70 5.04 31.21
CA ARG A 837 3.05 5.67 32.49
C ARG A 837 2.20 6.89 32.81
N ARG A 838 1.97 7.75 31.81
CA ARG A 838 1.07 8.90 31.94
C ARG A 838 -0.36 8.46 32.27
N ILE A 839 -0.89 7.48 31.56
CA ILE A 839 -2.26 7.00 31.77
C ILE A 839 -2.44 6.31 33.14
N ASP A 840 -1.42 5.63 33.67
CA ASP A 840 -1.41 5.14 35.06
C ASP A 840 -1.44 6.29 36.07
N ARG A 841 -0.62 7.34 35.88
CA ARG A 841 -0.62 8.54 36.74
C ARG A 841 -1.97 9.27 36.67
N ASP A 842 -2.46 9.60 35.49
CA ASP A 842 -3.78 10.21 35.25
C ASP A 842 -4.92 9.41 35.91
N LYS A 843 -4.83 8.06 35.95
CA LYS A 843 -5.82 7.20 36.64
C LYS A 843 -5.65 7.23 38.16
N ARG A 844 -4.41 7.26 38.68
CA ARG A 844 -4.13 7.39 40.11
C ARG A 844 -4.58 8.73 40.67
N GLU A 845 -4.29 9.83 39.99
CA GLU A 845 -4.72 11.19 40.36
C GLU A 845 -6.25 11.27 40.50
N LYS A 846 -6.99 10.68 39.53
CA LYS A 846 -8.46 10.63 39.54
C LYS A 846 -9.05 9.73 40.63
N LEU A 847 -8.32 8.71 41.10
CA LEU A 847 -8.79 7.77 42.12
C LEU A 847 -8.42 8.17 43.56
N TYR A 848 -7.34 8.92 43.74
CA TYR A 848 -6.72 9.13 45.05
C TYR A 848 -6.29 10.59 45.34
N GLY A 849 -6.49 11.54 44.40
CA GLY A 849 -6.14 12.95 44.56
C GLY A 849 -4.81 13.34 43.91
N ALA A 850 -4.48 14.64 43.94
CA ALA A 850 -3.20 15.14 43.40
C ALA A 850 -2.00 14.73 44.27
N ASP A 851 -2.21 14.61 45.59
CA ASP A 851 -1.18 14.31 46.60
C ASP A 851 -0.81 12.81 46.66
N VAL A 852 -0.88 12.10 45.54
CA VAL A 852 -0.49 10.69 45.44
C VAL A 852 1.03 10.61 45.28
N PRO A 853 1.77 10.01 46.23
CA PRO A 853 3.18 9.74 46.03
C PRO A 853 3.35 8.82 44.81
N ASP A 854 4.31 9.11 43.92
CA ASP A 854 4.67 8.22 42.82
C ASP A 854 5.34 6.96 43.42
N GLY A 855 4.48 5.99 43.76
CA GLY A 855 4.75 5.05 44.83
C GLY A 855 5.78 3.98 44.51
N GLY A 856 7.02 4.19 44.94
CA GLY A 856 8.03 3.15 45.03
C GLY A 856 8.53 2.65 43.68
N TYR A 857 8.72 3.56 42.71
CA TYR A 857 9.71 3.29 41.67
C TYR A 857 11.09 3.17 42.36
N SER A 858 11.86 2.15 41.98
CA SER A 858 13.22 1.97 42.49
C SER A 858 14.10 3.07 41.92
N GLU A 859 14.51 4.02 42.78
CA GLU A 859 15.52 5.03 42.47
C GLU A 859 16.89 4.35 42.30
N SER A 860 17.08 3.77 41.12
CA SER A 860 18.32 3.21 40.62
C SER A 860 18.35 3.43 39.10
N ASP A 861 19.21 4.35 38.68
CA ASP A 861 19.59 4.63 37.29
C ASP A 861 18.59 5.42 36.42
N GLU A 862 17.93 6.47 36.95
CA GLU A 862 17.36 7.56 36.10
C GLU A 862 18.39 8.68 35.77
N ASP A 863 19.57 8.65 36.41
CA ASP A 863 20.62 9.70 36.34
C ASP A 863 21.40 9.80 35.00
N GLU A 864 21.18 8.93 34.01
CA GLU A 864 21.94 8.98 32.73
C GLU A 864 21.26 9.83 31.63
N TYR A 865 20.21 10.62 31.92
CA TYR A 865 19.56 11.45 30.88
C TYR A 865 19.10 12.88 31.27
N GLN A 866 19.67 13.50 32.32
CA GLN A 866 19.58 14.97 32.49
C GLN A 866 20.94 15.66 32.75
N ASP A 867 21.23 16.58 31.84
CA ASP A 867 22.17 17.72 31.86
C ASP A 867 23.63 17.55 32.34
N ARG A 868 24.54 17.63 31.36
CA ARG A 868 25.85 18.29 31.51
C ARG A 868 26.20 19.12 30.27
N THR A 869 25.82 20.40 30.26
CA THR A 869 26.77 21.49 30.58
C THR A 869 26.18 22.90 30.38
N ALA A 870 25.63 23.48 31.44
CA ALA A 870 25.59 24.94 31.59
C ALA A 870 27.03 25.50 31.62
N ARG A 871 27.47 26.16 30.54
CA ARG A 871 28.87 26.59 30.39
C ARG A 871 29.15 27.88 31.18
N SER A 872 30.05 27.79 32.16
CA SER A 872 30.34 28.88 33.11
C SER A 872 30.99 30.11 32.44
N LYS A 873 30.58 31.31 32.90
CA LYS A 873 31.24 32.58 32.55
C LYS A 873 32.70 32.56 33.00
N ARG A 874 33.66 32.51 32.06
CA ARG A 874 35.09 32.67 32.38
C ARG A 874 35.50 34.14 32.24
N ARG A 875 36.24 34.66 33.22
CA ARG A 875 36.72 36.05 33.28
C ARG A 875 37.48 36.47 32.03
N LYS A 876 37.26 37.71 31.60
CA LYS A 876 38.22 38.49 30.80
C LYS A 876 39.51 38.62 31.62
N VAL A 877 40.67 38.44 30.98
CA VAL A 877 41.99 38.86 31.49
C VAL A 877 42.56 39.78 30.43
N GLU A 878 43.12 40.91 30.85
CA GLU A 878 43.64 41.93 29.96
C GLU A 878 45.16 41.80 29.86
N PHE A 879 45.67 41.78 28.63
CA PHE A 879 47.00 42.18 28.19
C PHE A 879 46.91 42.55 26.70
#